data_AF-A0A537E5K0-F1
#
_entry.id   AF-A0A537E5K0-F1
#
_cell.length_a   1.000
_cell.length_b   1.000
_cell.length_c   1.000
_cell.angle_alpha   90.00
_cell.angle_beta   90.00
_cell.angle_gamma   90.00
#
_symmetry.space_group_name_H-M   'P 1'
#
loop_
_entity.id
_entity.type
_entity.pdbx_description
1 polymer ?
#
loop_
_entity_poly.entity_id
_entity_poly.type
_entity_poly.pdbx_seq_one_letter_code
_entity_poly.pdbx_strand_id
1 'polypeptide(L)'
;MRVFVDLQIHSPYSRATSKNMNLKEVARFASMKGLNVVGTGDFTHPDWRKEVRRELHDVTDSGLYQLRDGTFQAQYMITGEVNTTFSFGDKSRRIHHCVLAPSIESADAVSDRLANYGNLSSDGRPTLRATAPELVDEVLEADGQCVIFPAHAWTPWFSLFGAVSGFDSLVDCYQERSDRIFALETGMSCYDYQTEALTSGGWKKIHEIEYDDEVCTLNTESEAIEFQKPQGIFVYDYNGAMYKLKTQRVDLLVTPNHKLVYRPCDFRLEKALRMDQARILLGRSKRFKKDGIWRGREDDSFLLPSTESKHGSRHYSGSRIIREKSVPMIPWLKFFGFWIAEGWVTRSKGEYSVYLSNREMKLLTQLKQILKTFGYNPIIAKDRNGYRLGVRDVQLFHYLQQFSGASNKFVPDNIKILSARLLRIFFEWYIKGDGHRYGRKGRGLSATTISLRLRDDLQEIALKLGMSAYFKLHREKDTLLSSLSQEKHYRQSEDSWNVYFIRKNEPAVIPSMIKARGHTEDWVSYEGIVSCVSVPNKTVYVRRNGVPVWSGNSDPPMNWRLSQLDRLCLVSNSDAHSAWPWRLGREANVFDFDHVTYHSLVDAVKEKDPKRFLFTIETSPAYGKYHWTGHRECKVSMSGKEARRLNDKCPRCGKKMTRGVEERIEELADRPEDYVPKNAIAYRHLLPLSEIIALVSGDVNPGSTKVWDQYKMLVGKFGSEYSVMLDVPEGQLQSVVGPEVSGAILRVRNDDIYVEPGYDGVYGKLDLTKPAPIKKSPSLGLEHFV
;
A
#
# COMPACT_ATOMS: atom_id res chain seq x y z
N MET A 1 5.35 17.32 -28.45
CA MET A 1 4.24 17.95 -27.69
C MET A 1 3.42 16.88 -26.99
N ARG A 2 3.08 17.05 -25.69
CA ARG A 2 2.17 16.12 -24.99
C ARG A 2 0.77 16.10 -25.62
N VAL A 3 0.29 14.90 -25.95
CA VAL A 3 -1.01 14.64 -26.56
C VAL A 3 -1.82 13.70 -25.66
N PHE A 4 -2.95 14.17 -25.14
CA PHE A 4 -3.87 13.39 -24.31
C PHE A 4 -4.97 12.77 -25.17
N VAL A 5 -5.20 11.46 -25.03
CA VAL A 5 -6.03 10.67 -25.95
C VAL A 5 -6.93 9.67 -25.22
N ASP A 6 -8.23 9.71 -25.53
CA ASP A 6 -9.26 8.81 -24.99
C ASP A 6 -9.99 8.12 -26.15
N LEU A 7 -9.62 6.87 -26.46
CA LEU A 7 -10.03 6.17 -27.69
C LEU A 7 -11.40 5.49 -27.57
N GLN A 8 -11.83 5.14 -26.36
CA GLN A 8 -13.04 4.37 -26.08
C GLN A 8 -14.09 5.23 -25.39
N ILE A 9 -14.99 5.79 -26.19
CA ILE A 9 -16.23 6.43 -25.75
C ILE A 9 -17.42 5.85 -26.53
N HIS A 10 -18.64 6.16 -26.12
CA HIS A 10 -19.86 5.79 -26.83
C HIS A 10 -20.61 6.99 -27.41
N SER A 11 -21.45 6.72 -28.41
CA SER A 11 -22.38 7.66 -29.04
C SER A 11 -23.75 7.67 -28.34
N PRO A 12 -24.66 8.61 -28.68
CA PRO A 12 -26.04 8.62 -28.19
C PRO A 12 -26.87 7.37 -28.57
N TYR A 13 -26.36 6.51 -29.46
CA TYR A 13 -27.02 5.29 -29.94
C TYR A 13 -26.67 4.04 -29.11
N SER A 14 -25.64 4.10 -28.25
CA SER A 14 -25.35 3.01 -27.29
C SER A 14 -26.29 3.00 -26.09
N ARG A 15 -26.57 1.79 -25.57
CA ARG A 15 -27.35 1.64 -24.32
C ARG A 15 -26.74 2.41 -23.16
N ALA A 16 -27.62 3.08 -22.40
CA ALA A 16 -27.31 3.89 -21.23
C ALA A 16 -26.41 5.12 -21.47
N THR A 17 -26.14 5.48 -22.74
CA THR A 17 -25.45 6.73 -23.08
C THR A 17 -26.38 7.93 -23.04
N SER A 18 -25.82 9.10 -22.69
CA SER A 18 -26.54 10.38 -22.67
C SER A 18 -26.89 10.85 -24.09
N LYS A 19 -28.10 11.41 -24.27
CA LYS A 19 -28.46 12.11 -25.52
C LYS A 19 -27.58 13.33 -25.82
N ASN A 20 -26.89 13.87 -24.81
CA ASN A 20 -25.94 14.97 -24.98
C ASN A 20 -24.54 14.48 -25.39
N MET A 21 -24.36 13.20 -25.69
CA MET A 21 -23.10 12.63 -26.17
C MET A 21 -22.86 12.85 -27.67
N ASN A 22 -23.30 14.01 -28.19
CA ASN A 22 -23.09 14.40 -29.58
C ASN A 22 -21.67 14.99 -29.78
N LEU A 23 -21.22 15.05 -31.03
CA LEU A 23 -19.87 15.48 -31.38
C LEU A 23 -19.56 16.91 -30.88
N LYS A 24 -20.51 17.85 -30.98
CA LYS A 24 -20.29 19.23 -30.51
C LYS A 24 -20.05 19.33 -29.00
N GLU A 25 -20.84 18.62 -28.18
CA GLU A 25 -20.66 18.58 -26.72
C GLU A 25 -19.45 17.72 -26.30
N VAL A 26 -19.12 16.65 -27.03
CA VAL A 26 -17.88 15.88 -26.79
C VAL A 26 -16.66 16.74 -27.06
N ALA A 27 -16.55 17.44 -28.20
CA ALA A 27 -15.40 18.30 -28.50
C ALA A 27 -15.26 19.47 -27.53
N ARG A 28 -16.39 20.03 -27.09
CA ARG A 28 -16.46 21.06 -26.03
C ARG A 28 -15.84 20.57 -24.73
N PHE A 29 -16.33 19.45 -24.21
CA PHE A 29 -15.86 18.93 -22.93
C PHE A 29 -14.49 18.26 -23.03
N ALA A 30 -14.11 17.72 -24.19
CA ALA A 30 -12.74 17.28 -24.51
C ALA A 30 -11.76 18.46 -24.40
N SER A 31 -12.09 19.60 -25.01
CA SER A 31 -11.29 20.84 -24.90
C SER A 31 -11.18 21.31 -23.44
N MET A 32 -12.29 21.29 -22.69
CA MET A 32 -12.29 21.65 -21.26
C MET A 32 -11.56 20.63 -20.38
N LYS A 33 -11.50 19.36 -20.78
CA LYS A 33 -10.73 18.29 -20.12
C LYS A 33 -9.24 18.41 -20.42
N GLY A 34 -8.89 18.83 -21.63
CA GLY A 34 -7.53 18.86 -22.16
C GLY A 34 -7.20 17.66 -23.05
N LEU A 35 -8.20 16.95 -23.56
CA LEU A 35 -8.03 15.90 -24.56
C LEU A 35 -7.74 16.53 -25.93
N ASN A 36 -6.69 16.04 -26.59
CA ASN A 36 -6.30 16.46 -27.94
C ASN A 36 -7.00 15.62 -29.00
N VAL A 37 -7.09 14.30 -28.78
CA VAL A 37 -7.77 13.35 -29.67
C VAL A 37 -8.77 12.52 -28.84
N VAL A 38 -9.96 12.30 -29.38
CA VAL A 38 -11.00 11.48 -28.76
C VAL A 38 -11.53 10.48 -29.80
N GLY A 39 -11.94 9.29 -29.37
CA GLY A 39 -12.73 8.41 -30.23
C GLY A 39 -14.06 9.06 -30.65
N THR A 40 -14.60 8.72 -31.83
CA THR A 40 -16.00 9.01 -32.15
C THR A 40 -16.98 8.16 -31.34
N GLY A 41 -16.54 6.96 -30.92
CA GLY A 41 -17.42 5.90 -30.46
C GLY A 41 -18.31 5.34 -31.58
N ASP A 42 -18.76 4.11 -31.37
CA ASP A 42 -19.88 3.46 -32.07
C ASP A 42 -19.96 3.62 -33.60
N PHE A 43 -18.85 3.70 -34.34
CA PHE A 43 -18.93 3.92 -35.80
C PHE A 43 -19.76 2.86 -36.53
N THR A 44 -19.97 1.67 -35.96
CA THR A 44 -20.82 0.64 -36.56
C THR A 44 -22.29 1.05 -36.70
N HIS A 45 -22.79 2.02 -35.91
CA HIS A 45 -24.19 2.46 -36.02
C HIS A 45 -24.42 3.34 -37.27
N PRO A 46 -25.34 2.96 -38.17
CA PRO A 46 -25.46 3.59 -39.48
C PRO A 46 -25.98 5.03 -39.44
N ASP A 47 -26.75 5.43 -38.42
CA ASP A 47 -27.18 6.83 -38.27
C ASP A 47 -26.09 7.69 -37.64
N TRP A 48 -25.30 7.14 -36.71
CA TRP A 48 -24.15 7.84 -36.15
C TRP A 48 -23.10 8.18 -37.22
N ARG A 49 -22.81 7.27 -38.17
CA ARG A 49 -21.90 7.60 -39.31
C ARG A 49 -22.40 8.76 -40.18
N LYS A 50 -23.72 8.91 -40.33
CA LYS A 50 -24.31 10.07 -41.05
C LYS A 50 -24.06 11.36 -40.27
N GLU A 51 -24.15 11.33 -38.94
CA GLU A 51 -23.86 12.49 -38.08
C GLU A 51 -22.37 12.84 -38.13
N VAL A 52 -21.48 11.84 -38.01
CA VAL A 52 -20.03 11.97 -38.14
C VAL A 52 -19.62 12.57 -39.48
N ARG A 53 -20.16 12.08 -40.62
CA ARG A 53 -19.92 12.66 -41.95
C ARG A 53 -20.43 14.10 -42.09
N ARG A 54 -21.60 14.38 -41.51
CA ARG A 54 -22.27 15.69 -41.55
C ARG A 54 -21.48 16.74 -40.76
N GLU A 55 -21.00 16.40 -39.57
CA GLU A 55 -20.45 17.37 -38.61
C GLU A 55 -18.92 17.42 -38.59
N LEU A 56 -18.22 16.36 -39.00
CA LEU A 56 -16.76 16.33 -39.08
C LEU A 56 -16.23 16.51 -40.51
N HIS A 57 -15.04 17.08 -40.63
CA HIS A 57 -14.18 17.04 -41.81
C HIS A 57 -12.84 16.40 -41.47
N ASP A 58 -12.17 15.85 -42.48
CA ASP A 58 -10.80 15.34 -42.37
C ASP A 58 -9.81 16.47 -42.05
N VAL A 59 -8.86 16.20 -41.17
CA VAL A 59 -7.66 17.02 -40.97
C VAL A 59 -6.56 16.45 -41.87
N THR A 60 -6.19 17.22 -42.88
CA THR A 60 -5.38 16.79 -44.03
C THR A 60 -4.17 15.95 -43.65
N ASP A 61 -4.03 14.80 -44.31
CA ASP A 61 -2.93 13.82 -44.18
C ASP A 61 -2.74 13.23 -42.76
N SER A 62 -3.74 13.34 -41.87
CA SER A 62 -3.63 12.84 -40.49
C SER A 62 -4.44 11.56 -40.16
N GLY A 63 -5.49 11.25 -40.92
CA GLY A 63 -6.46 10.20 -40.52
C GLY A 63 -7.25 10.53 -39.25
N LEU A 64 -7.32 11.82 -38.90
CA LEU A 64 -8.07 12.36 -37.77
C LEU A 64 -9.01 13.47 -38.28
N TYR A 65 -10.08 13.73 -37.54
CA TYR A 65 -11.20 14.55 -38.00
C TYR A 65 -11.52 15.70 -37.03
N GLN A 66 -12.06 16.82 -37.50
CA GLN A 66 -12.46 17.97 -36.68
C GLN A 66 -13.87 18.46 -37.02
N LEU A 67 -14.53 19.14 -36.08
CA LEU A 67 -15.84 19.77 -36.31
C LEU A 67 -15.75 20.80 -37.44
N ARG A 68 -16.66 20.71 -38.43
CA ARG A 68 -16.75 21.63 -39.58
C ARG A 68 -17.01 23.08 -39.19
N ASP A 69 -17.56 23.32 -38.01
CA ASP A 69 -17.82 24.68 -37.50
C ASP A 69 -16.60 25.32 -36.79
N GLY A 70 -15.50 24.58 -36.62
CA GLY A 70 -14.25 25.09 -36.03
C GLY A 70 -14.33 25.53 -34.56
N THR A 71 -15.44 25.29 -33.86
CA THR A 71 -15.67 25.83 -32.49
C THR A 71 -14.64 25.31 -31.49
N PHE A 72 -14.13 24.09 -31.70
CA PHE A 72 -13.25 23.38 -30.78
C PHE A 72 -12.10 22.72 -31.55
N GLN A 73 -10.91 22.69 -30.94
CA GLN A 73 -9.68 22.18 -31.56
C GLN A 73 -9.46 20.68 -31.36
N ALA A 74 -10.21 20.05 -30.45
CA ALA A 74 -10.15 18.62 -30.19
C ALA A 74 -10.46 17.81 -31.47
N GLN A 75 -9.61 16.84 -31.77
CA GLN A 75 -9.68 15.98 -32.95
C GLN A 75 -10.37 14.65 -32.62
N TYR A 76 -10.85 13.97 -33.66
CA TYR A 76 -11.54 12.71 -33.61
C TYR A 76 -10.78 11.61 -34.34
N MET A 77 -10.56 10.48 -33.67
CA MET A 77 -10.26 9.22 -34.32
C MET A 77 -11.57 8.45 -34.55
N ILE A 78 -11.73 7.80 -35.69
CA ILE A 78 -12.92 6.97 -35.94
C ILE A 78 -12.79 5.68 -35.13
N THR A 79 -13.58 5.53 -34.07
CA THR A 79 -13.52 4.38 -33.15
C THR A 79 -14.90 3.80 -32.88
N GLY A 80 -14.95 2.52 -32.52
CA GLY A 80 -16.17 1.81 -32.19
C GLY A 80 -15.88 0.62 -31.28
N GLU A 81 -16.86 0.25 -30.46
CA GLU A 81 -16.78 -0.96 -29.64
C GLU A 81 -17.81 -1.98 -30.13
N VAL A 82 -17.43 -3.25 -30.23
CA VAL A 82 -18.31 -4.33 -30.69
C VAL A 82 -18.26 -5.52 -29.73
N ASN A 83 -19.39 -6.21 -29.54
CA ASN A 83 -19.49 -7.39 -28.69
C ASN A 83 -19.59 -8.67 -29.53
N THR A 84 -18.54 -9.51 -29.54
CA THR A 84 -18.64 -10.88 -30.08
C THR A 84 -19.34 -11.80 -29.09
N THR A 85 -20.36 -12.55 -29.53
CA THR A 85 -21.04 -13.57 -28.73
C THR A 85 -21.09 -14.90 -29.47
N PHE A 86 -20.36 -15.89 -28.97
CA PHE A 86 -20.14 -17.19 -29.62
C PHE A 86 -20.05 -18.34 -28.60
N SER A 87 -19.91 -19.58 -29.09
CA SER A 87 -19.63 -20.76 -28.26
C SER A 87 -18.18 -21.21 -28.46
N PHE A 88 -17.48 -21.57 -27.38
CA PHE A 88 -16.14 -22.13 -27.44
C PHE A 88 -15.97 -23.18 -26.34
N GLY A 89 -15.86 -24.45 -26.74
CA GLY A 89 -16.12 -25.59 -25.85
C GLY A 89 -17.53 -25.50 -25.26
N ASP A 90 -17.69 -25.98 -24.02
CA ASP A 90 -18.99 -26.01 -23.31
C ASP A 90 -19.46 -24.63 -22.80
N LYS A 91 -18.84 -23.52 -23.22
CA LYS A 91 -19.10 -22.17 -22.71
C LYS A 91 -19.50 -21.20 -23.81
N SER A 92 -20.57 -20.43 -23.56
CA SER A 92 -20.81 -19.19 -24.31
C SER A 92 -19.81 -18.12 -23.87
N ARG A 93 -19.17 -17.50 -24.87
CA ARG A 93 -18.14 -16.47 -24.74
C ARG A 93 -18.71 -15.14 -25.18
N ARG A 94 -18.35 -14.07 -24.45
CA ARG A 94 -18.79 -12.69 -24.70
C ARG A 94 -17.63 -11.77 -24.41
N ILE A 95 -17.16 -11.07 -25.43
CA ILE A 95 -15.93 -10.27 -25.42
C ILE A 95 -16.22 -8.99 -26.18
N HIS A 96 -15.92 -7.86 -25.56
CA HIS A 96 -15.94 -6.55 -26.17
C HIS A 96 -14.58 -6.23 -26.76
N HIS A 97 -14.59 -5.60 -27.94
CA HIS A 97 -13.39 -5.23 -28.69
C HIS A 97 -13.50 -3.76 -29.07
N CYS A 98 -12.46 -2.98 -28.83
CA CYS A 98 -12.29 -1.69 -29.46
C CYS A 98 -11.75 -1.89 -30.87
N VAL A 99 -12.33 -1.18 -31.83
CA VAL A 99 -11.85 -1.08 -33.20
C VAL A 99 -11.52 0.39 -33.49
N LEU A 100 -10.33 0.65 -34.01
CA LEU A 100 -9.89 1.97 -34.50
C LEU A 100 -9.78 1.88 -36.02
N ALA A 101 -10.44 2.78 -36.75
CA ALA A 101 -10.39 2.88 -38.20
C ALA A 101 -9.61 4.15 -38.63
N PRO A 102 -8.76 4.09 -39.67
CA PRO A 102 -8.01 5.25 -40.15
C PRO A 102 -8.89 6.27 -40.88
N SER A 103 -10.06 5.85 -41.37
CA SER A 103 -10.99 6.72 -42.08
C SER A 103 -12.45 6.36 -41.83
N ILE A 104 -13.33 7.30 -42.16
CA ILE A 104 -14.79 7.15 -42.20
C ILE A 104 -15.22 6.11 -43.26
N GLU A 105 -14.41 5.91 -44.29
CA GLU A 105 -14.63 4.99 -45.40
C GLU A 105 -14.24 3.56 -45.00
N SER A 106 -13.11 3.39 -44.29
CA SER A 106 -12.73 2.14 -43.62
C SER A 106 -13.80 1.71 -42.60
N ALA A 107 -14.40 2.68 -41.89
CA ALA A 107 -15.51 2.42 -40.98
C ALA A 107 -16.82 2.02 -41.67
N ASP A 108 -17.08 2.45 -42.91
CA ASP A 108 -18.16 1.88 -43.75
C ASP A 108 -17.82 0.45 -44.14
N ALA A 109 -16.61 0.20 -44.68
CA ALA A 109 -16.18 -1.13 -45.11
C ALA A 109 -16.26 -2.18 -43.97
N VAL A 110 -15.79 -1.82 -42.77
CA VAL A 110 -15.94 -2.67 -41.58
C VAL A 110 -17.42 -2.89 -41.26
N SER A 111 -18.25 -1.83 -41.30
CA SER A 111 -19.67 -1.96 -40.97
C SER A 111 -20.44 -2.85 -41.96
N ASP A 112 -20.18 -2.72 -43.25
CA ASP A 112 -20.86 -3.52 -44.29
C ASP A 112 -20.52 -5.01 -44.16
N ARG A 113 -19.28 -5.33 -43.74
CA ARG A 113 -18.86 -6.70 -43.40
C ARG A 113 -19.52 -7.21 -42.11
N LEU A 114 -19.47 -6.44 -41.02
CA LEU A 114 -20.03 -6.83 -39.72
C LEU A 114 -21.57 -6.92 -39.72
N ALA A 115 -22.26 -6.28 -40.66
CA ALA A 115 -23.72 -6.40 -40.83
C ALA A 115 -24.19 -7.84 -41.10
N ASN A 116 -23.33 -8.72 -41.63
CA ASN A 116 -23.63 -10.14 -41.83
C ASN A 116 -23.77 -10.90 -40.50
N TYR A 117 -23.20 -10.39 -39.40
CA TYR A 117 -23.09 -11.06 -38.11
C TYR A 117 -24.06 -10.51 -37.05
N GLY A 118 -24.67 -9.35 -37.26
CA GLY A 118 -25.62 -8.76 -36.31
C GLY A 118 -26.26 -7.45 -36.79
N ASN A 119 -27.37 -7.06 -36.16
CA ASN A 119 -28.06 -5.82 -36.53
C ASN A 119 -27.35 -4.58 -35.95
N LEU A 120 -26.61 -3.87 -36.80
CA LEU A 120 -25.84 -2.68 -36.43
C LEU A 120 -26.69 -1.44 -36.12
N SER A 121 -27.98 -1.41 -36.46
CA SER A 121 -28.89 -0.31 -36.09
C SER A 121 -29.55 -0.49 -34.71
N SER A 122 -29.28 -1.59 -34.00
CA SER A 122 -29.94 -1.93 -32.73
C SER A 122 -29.24 -1.44 -31.46
N ASP A 123 -27.97 -1.05 -31.57
CA ASP A 123 -27.14 -0.53 -30.48
C ASP A 123 -25.90 0.15 -31.09
N GLY A 124 -25.36 1.18 -30.43
CA GLY A 124 -24.06 1.74 -30.78
C GLY A 124 -22.90 0.75 -30.61
N ARG A 125 -23.02 -0.15 -29.63
CA ARG A 125 -22.15 -1.33 -29.44
C ARG A 125 -22.90 -2.60 -29.87
N PRO A 126 -22.90 -2.97 -31.16
CA PRO A 126 -23.67 -4.10 -31.66
C PRO A 126 -23.16 -5.43 -31.10
N THR A 127 -24.08 -6.36 -30.89
CA THR A 127 -23.77 -7.74 -30.54
C THR A 127 -23.75 -8.61 -31.79
N LEU A 128 -22.59 -9.17 -32.11
CA LEU A 128 -22.29 -9.91 -33.32
C LEU A 128 -22.18 -11.41 -33.01
N ARG A 129 -22.76 -12.24 -33.87
CA ARG A 129 -22.66 -13.71 -33.84
C ARG A 129 -21.39 -14.21 -34.53
N ALA A 130 -20.26 -13.57 -34.22
CA ALA A 130 -18.93 -13.93 -34.69
C ALA A 130 -18.08 -14.42 -33.51
N THR A 131 -17.09 -15.26 -33.79
CA THR A 131 -15.97 -15.52 -32.88
C THR A 131 -14.98 -14.34 -32.88
N ALA A 132 -14.11 -14.28 -31.88
CA ALA A 132 -13.08 -13.24 -31.80
C ALA A 132 -12.04 -13.29 -32.96
N PRO A 133 -11.58 -14.46 -33.46
CA PRO A 133 -10.72 -14.51 -34.65
C PRO A 133 -11.44 -14.06 -35.93
N GLU A 134 -12.68 -14.49 -36.16
CA GLU A 134 -13.49 -14.05 -37.31
C GLU A 134 -13.68 -12.53 -37.31
N LEU A 135 -13.92 -11.92 -36.14
CA LEU A 135 -14.01 -10.45 -36.05
C LEU A 135 -12.69 -9.77 -36.44
N VAL A 136 -11.53 -10.33 -36.08
CA VAL A 136 -10.22 -9.77 -36.49
C VAL A 136 -10.05 -9.85 -38.00
N ASP A 137 -10.41 -10.98 -38.61
CA ASP A 137 -10.31 -11.15 -40.07
C ASP A 137 -11.30 -10.24 -40.82
N GLU A 138 -12.56 -10.15 -40.41
CA GLU A 138 -13.54 -9.25 -41.04
C GLU A 138 -13.18 -7.76 -40.90
N VAL A 139 -12.51 -7.36 -39.81
CA VAL A 139 -12.02 -5.98 -39.62
C VAL A 139 -10.78 -5.70 -40.51
N LEU A 140 -9.83 -6.64 -40.58
CA LEU A 140 -8.59 -6.46 -41.33
C LEU A 140 -8.74 -6.70 -42.85
N GLU A 141 -9.73 -7.48 -43.29
CA GLU A 141 -10.09 -7.58 -44.70
C GLU A 141 -10.98 -6.42 -45.20
N ALA A 142 -11.62 -5.66 -44.30
CA ALA A 142 -12.25 -4.40 -44.66
C ALA A 142 -11.19 -3.30 -44.91
N ASP A 143 -10.23 -3.17 -44.00
CA ASP A 143 -9.03 -2.36 -44.18
C ASP A 143 -7.91 -2.89 -43.26
N GLY A 144 -6.79 -3.32 -43.87
CA GLY A 144 -5.65 -3.88 -43.15
C GLY A 144 -4.87 -2.89 -42.28
N GLN A 145 -5.23 -1.60 -42.32
CA GLN A 145 -4.74 -0.57 -41.39
C GLN A 145 -5.60 -0.45 -40.12
N CYS A 146 -6.81 -1.02 -40.09
CA CYS A 146 -7.64 -1.02 -38.88
C CYS A 146 -6.94 -1.74 -37.71
N VAL A 147 -7.23 -1.28 -36.50
CA VAL A 147 -6.70 -1.82 -35.25
C VAL A 147 -7.83 -2.40 -34.43
N ILE A 148 -7.60 -3.59 -33.84
CA ILE A 148 -8.55 -4.24 -32.94
C ILE A 148 -7.85 -4.78 -31.68
N PHE A 149 -8.45 -4.53 -30.51
CA PHE A 149 -7.99 -5.05 -29.23
C PHE A 149 -9.14 -5.24 -28.22
N PRO A 150 -9.01 -6.15 -27.24
CA PRO A 150 -10.03 -6.40 -26.22
C PRO A 150 -10.19 -5.20 -25.27
N ALA A 151 -11.44 -4.80 -25.04
CA ALA A 151 -11.80 -3.71 -24.13
C ALA A 151 -11.88 -4.19 -22.66
N HIS A 152 -11.67 -3.24 -21.73
CA HIS A 152 -11.91 -3.34 -20.27
C HIS A 152 -11.70 -4.75 -19.68
N ALA A 153 -10.48 -5.25 -19.88
CA ALA A 153 -10.08 -6.66 -19.86
C ALA A 153 -10.55 -7.53 -18.68
N TRP A 154 -10.90 -6.97 -17.53
CA TRP A 154 -11.36 -7.73 -16.35
C TRP A 154 -12.88 -7.67 -16.06
N THR A 155 -13.72 -6.95 -16.83
CA THR A 155 -15.17 -6.86 -16.52
C THR A 155 -15.86 -8.24 -16.58
N PRO A 156 -16.61 -8.68 -15.54
CA PRO A 156 -16.86 -10.11 -15.34
C PRO A 156 -17.57 -10.86 -16.48
N TRP A 157 -18.42 -10.18 -17.27
CA TRP A 157 -19.26 -10.82 -18.29
C TRP A 157 -18.88 -10.55 -19.74
N PHE A 158 -18.04 -9.55 -20.03
CA PHE A 158 -17.93 -8.98 -21.38
C PHE A 158 -16.50 -8.62 -21.80
N SER A 159 -15.48 -9.08 -21.07
CA SER A 159 -14.08 -8.79 -21.36
C SER A 159 -13.25 -10.05 -21.63
N LEU A 160 -12.03 -9.87 -22.17
CA LEU A 160 -11.10 -10.96 -22.47
C LEU A 160 -10.93 -11.92 -21.28
N PHE A 161 -10.61 -11.39 -20.09
CA PHE A 161 -10.37 -12.19 -18.90
C PHE A 161 -11.57 -12.24 -17.94
N GLY A 162 -12.77 -11.81 -18.36
CA GLY A 162 -13.96 -11.70 -17.51
C GLY A 162 -14.32 -13.00 -16.79
N ALA A 163 -14.53 -12.93 -15.47
CA ALA A 163 -14.68 -14.08 -14.58
C ALA A 163 -15.89 -15.03 -14.83
N VAL A 164 -16.79 -14.66 -15.75
CA VAL A 164 -18.02 -15.40 -16.12
C VAL A 164 -18.00 -15.85 -17.59
N SER A 165 -17.67 -14.96 -18.54
CA SER A 165 -17.70 -15.27 -19.99
C SER A 165 -16.31 -15.31 -20.65
N GLY A 166 -15.28 -14.74 -20.03
CA GLY A 166 -13.96 -14.55 -20.60
C GLY A 166 -13.08 -15.81 -20.60
N PHE A 167 -11.97 -15.72 -21.32
CA PHE A 167 -10.96 -16.76 -21.49
C PHE A 167 -9.90 -16.72 -20.39
N ASP A 168 -9.13 -17.80 -20.28
CA ASP A 168 -8.00 -17.92 -19.36
C ASP A 168 -6.67 -17.50 -20.05
N SER A 169 -6.61 -17.55 -21.39
CA SER A 169 -5.54 -16.92 -22.17
C SER A 169 -6.04 -16.09 -23.36
N LEU A 170 -5.19 -15.15 -23.79
CA LEU A 170 -5.34 -14.36 -25.01
C LEU A 170 -5.36 -15.25 -26.28
N VAL A 171 -4.58 -16.33 -26.27
CA VAL A 171 -4.45 -17.25 -27.41
C VAL A 171 -5.70 -18.12 -27.56
N ASP A 172 -6.34 -18.55 -26.47
CA ASP A 172 -7.61 -19.27 -26.56
C ASP A 172 -8.73 -18.40 -27.14
N CYS A 173 -8.65 -17.07 -26.94
CA CYS A 173 -9.63 -16.12 -27.45
C CYS A 173 -9.45 -15.84 -28.95
N TYR A 174 -8.27 -15.38 -29.35
CA TYR A 174 -8.00 -14.91 -30.73
C TYR A 174 -7.28 -15.93 -31.62
N GLN A 175 -6.90 -17.09 -31.07
CA GLN A 175 -6.31 -18.23 -31.79
C GLN A 175 -5.10 -17.79 -32.63
N GLU A 176 -5.02 -18.18 -33.90
CA GLU A 176 -3.97 -17.78 -34.84
C GLU A 176 -3.85 -16.25 -34.99
N ARG A 177 -4.96 -15.52 -34.91
CA ARG A 177 -5.00 -14.05 -35.05
C ARG A 177 -4.64 -13.30 -33.77
N SER A 178 -4.23 -14.01 -32.72
CA SER A 178 -3.69 -13.37 -31.53
C SER A 178 -2.45 -12.52 -31.84
N ASP A 179 -1.68 -12.85 -32.88
CA ASP A 179 -0.55 -12.05 -33.37
C ASP A 179 -0.93 -10.61 -33.77
N ARG A 180 -2.17 -10.38 -34.22
CA ARG A 180 -2.71 -9.05 -34.59
C ARG A 180 -3.11 -8.19 -33.40
N ILE A 181 -3.34 -8.77 -32.22
CA ILE A 181 -3.78 -8.05 -31.02
C ILE A 181 -2.58 -7.48 -30.26
N PHE A 182 -2.65 -6.20 -29.86
CA PHE A 182 -1.55 -5.51 -29.19
C PHE A 182 -1.88 -4.59 -27.96
N ALA A 183 -3.05 -4.65 -27.27
CA ALA A 183 -3.32 -3.78 -26.07
C ALA A 183 -4.19 -4.30 -24.85
N LEU A 184 -4.07 -3.76 -23.57
CA LEU A 184 -4.78 -4.17 -22.26
C LEU A 184 -4.76 -3.23 -20.93
N GLU A 185 -4.95 -3.69 -19.62
CA GLU A 185 -5.48 -2.98 -18.31
C GLU A 185 -4.70 -3.04 -16.87
N THR A 186 -5.26 -2.77 -15.61
CA THR A 186 -4.59 -2.45 -14.23
C THR A 186 -5.11 -3.03 -12.79
N GLY A 187 -4.72 -2.57 -11.52
CA GLY A 187 -5.11 -3.09 -10.09
C GLY A 187 -4.58 -2.47 -8.68
N MET A 188 -4.84 -2.95 -7.38
CA MET A 188 -4.30 -2.44 -6.00
C MET A 188 -4.70 -3.15 -4.58
N SER A 189 -4.05 -3.01 -3.33
CA SER A 189 -4.41 -3.59 -1.89
C SER A 189 -3.59 -3.26 -0.50
N CYS A 190 -4.01 -3.53 0.83
CA CYS A 190 -3.35 -3.12 2.21
C CYS A 190 -3.61 -3.79 3.70
N TYR A 191 -3.09 -3.30 4.90
CA TYR A 191 -3.23 -3.79 6.37
C TYR A 191 -4.08 -2.90 7.40
N ASP A 192 -4.23 -3.13 8.75
CA ASP A 192 -5.00 -2.29 9.77
C ASP A 192 -4.29 -1.15 10.58
N TYR A 193 -5.05 -0.29 11.32
CA TYR A 193 -4.59 0.84 12.18
C TYR A 193 -3.82 0.46 13.45
N GLN A 194 -4.21 -0.60 14.17
CA GLN A 194 -3.56 -0.98 15.44
C GLN A 194 -2.22 -1.69 15.23
N THR A 195 -1.80 -1.84 13.97
CA THR A 195 -0.54 -2.46 13.61
C THR A 195 0.56 -1.40 13.56
N GLU A 196 1.64 -1.68 14.27
CA GLU A 196 2.88 -0.92 14.30
C GLU A 196 3.93 -1.59 13.43
N ALA A 197 4.92 -0.85 12.95
CA ALA A 197 6.15 -1.42 12.43
C ALA A 197 7.36 -0.90 13.21
N LEU A 198 8.43 -1.69 13.20
CA LEU A 198 9.71 -1.29 13.78
C LEU A 198 10.45 -0.42 12.76
N THR A 199 10.87 0.78 13.17
CA THR A 199 11.78 1.67 12.43
C THR A 199 13.13 1.75 13.15
N SER A 200 14.14 2.40 12.55
CA SER A 200 15.44 2.62 13.21
C SER A 200 15.34 3.51 14.45
N GLY A 201 14.27 4.32 14.58
CA GLY A 201 13.93 5.08 15.79
C GLY A 201 13.16 4.31 16.87
N GLY A 202 12.71 3.08 16.59
CA GLY A 202 11.88 2.27 17.50
C GLY A 202 10.55 1.87 16.87
N TRP A 203 9.55 1.52 17.68
CA TRP A 203 8.23 1.14 17.15
C TRP A 203 7.34 2.38 16.92
N LYS A 204 6.79 2.50 15.70
CA LYS A 204 5.83 3.53 15.27
C LYS A 204 4.56 2.82 14.77
N LYS A 205 3.35 3.38 14.92
CA LYS A 205 2.19 2.81 14.22
C LYS A 205 2.42 2.93 12.72
N ILE A 206 1.92 2.01 11.89
CA ILE A 206 2.23 2.06 10.44
C ILE A 206 1.71 3.38 9.82
N HIS A 207 0.58 3.90 10.31
CA HIS A 207 0.03 5.19 9.91
C HIS A 207 0.75 6.43 10.49
N GLU A 208 1.78 6.24 11.31
CA GLU A 208 2.64 7.31 11.85
C GLU A 208 3.98 7.37 11.11
N ILE A 209 4.27 6.43 10.20
CA ILE A 209 5.57 6.35 9.49
C ILE A 209 5.68 7.49 8.47
N GLU A 210 6.88 8.06 8.38
CA GLU A 210 7.25 9.12 7.45
C GLU A 210 8.28 8.59 6.44
N TYR A 211 8.44 9.26 5.29
CA TYR A 211 9.39 8.81 4.24
C TYR A 211 10.86 8.81 4.68
N ASP A 212 11.20 9.54 5.74
CA ASP A 212 12.54 9.57 6.33
C ASP A 212 12.77 8.53 7.44
N ASP A 213 11.74 7.87 7.97
CA ASP A 213 11.92 6.69 8.83
C ASP A 213 12.61 5.57 8.02
N GLU A 214 13.57 4.85 8.59
CA GLU A 214 14.03 3.60 8.01
C GLU A 214 13.25 2.45 8.65
N VAL A 215 12.45 1.72 7.86
CA VAL A 215 11.60 0.64 8.38
C VAL A 215 12.37 -0.69 8.40
N CYS A 216 12.13 -1.50 9.41
CA CYS A 216 12.75 -2.81 9.60
C CYS A 216 12.15 -3.84 8.63
N THR A 217 13.02 -4.46 7.84
CA THR A 217 12.69 -5.37 6.74
C THR A 217 13.53 -6.66 6.83
N LEU A 218 13.15 -7.69 6.07
CA LEU A 218 13.85 -8.97 6.00
C LEU A 218 14.24 -9.31 4.57
N ASN A 219 15.54 -9.45 4.34
CA ASN A 219 16.06 -10.08 3.15
C ASN A 219 15.65 -11.57 3.14
N THR A 220 14.69 -11.97 2.30
CA THR A 220 14.07 -13.31 2.38
C THR A 220 14.98 -14.46 1.96
N GLU A 221 16.11 -14.17 1.32
CA GLU A 221 17.10 -15.17 0.89
C GLU A 221 18.18 -15.38 1.95
N SER A 222 18.78 -14.30 2.45
CA SER A 222 19.86 -14.36 3.45
C SER A 222 19.37 -14.34 4.90
N GLU A 223 18.06 -14.15 5.12
CA GLU A 223 17.42 -13.85 6.41
C GLU A 223 18.01 -12.62 7.15
N ALA A 224 18.77 -11.75 6.47
CA ALA A 224 19.34 -10.55 7.06
C ALA A 224 18.25 -9.53 7.44
N ILE A 225 18.42 -8.91 8.61
CA ILE A 225 17.60 -7.77 9.05
C ILE A 225 18.22 -6.50 8.46
N GLU A 226 17.43 -5.79 7.65
CA GLU A 226 17.81 -4.56 6.97
C GLU A 226 16.85 -3.43 7.37
N PHE A 227 17.35 -2.21 7.48
CA PHE A 227 16.50 -1.02 7.62
C PHE A 227 16.47 -0.31 6.26
N GLN A 228 15.26 -0.03 5.75
CA GLN A 228 15.04 0.52 4.41
C GLN A 228 14.00 1.65 4.50
N LYS A 229 14.26 2.81 3.88
CA LYS A 229 13.27 3.88 3.78
C LYS A 229 12.01 3.42 3.04
N PRO A 230 10.81 3.91 3.40
CA PRO A 230 9.61 3.73 2.62
C PRO A 230 9.81 4.18 1.18
N GLN A 231 9.45 3.31 0.24
CA GLN A 231 9.01 3.75 -1.09
C GLN A 231 7.59 4.34 -1.02
N GLY A 232 6.96 4.35 0.18
CA GLY A 232 5.58 4.76 0.38
C GLY A 232 4.98 4.40 1.74
N ILE A 233 4.15 5.26 2.36
CA ILE A 233 3.34 4.94 3.57
C ILE A 233 1.81 4.93 3.33
N PHE A 234 1.25 3.72 3.39
CA PHE A 234 -0.18 3.34 3.42
C PHE A 234 -0.98 3.94 4.57
N VAL A 235 -2.00 4.79 4.36
CA VAL A 235 -3.03 5.09 5.38
C VAL A 235 -4.40 5.44 4.75
N TYR A 236 -5.50 4.75 5.02
CA TYR A 236 -6.85 5.12 4.56
C TYR A 236 -7.95 4.42 5.38
N ASP A 237 -9.23 4.80 5.42
CA ASP A 237 -10.21 4.03 6.24
C ASP A 237 -10.96 2.94 5.49
N TYR A 238 -10.90 1.73 6.05
CA TYR A 238 -11.58 0.55 5.57
C TYR A 238 -12.88 0.32 6.34
N ASN A 239 -13.96 0.05 5.62
CA ASN A 239 -15.12 -0.64 6.16
C ASN A 239 -15.30 -1.94 5.36
N GLY A 240 -15.10 -3.09 6.02
CA GLY A 240 -15.13 -4.39 5.35
C GLY A 240 -14.58 -5.54 6.19
N ALA A 241 -14.43 -6.71 5.58
CA ALA A 241 -13.89 -7.90 6.23
C ALA A 241 -12.35 -7.88 6.27
N MET A 242 -11.76 -8.15 7.44
CA MET A 242 -10.30 -8.26 7.61
C MET A 242 -9.90 -9.63 8.14
N TYR A 243 -8.77 -10.14 7.65
CA TYR A 243 -8.18 -11.40 8.09
C TYR A 243 -7.61 -11.22 9.49
N LYS A 244 -8.28 -11.82 10.49
CA LYS A 244 -7.87 -11.80 11.89
C LYS A 244 -7.21 -13.11 12.25
N LEU A 245 -5.88 -13.10 12.37
CA LEU A 245 -5.13 -14.19 12.98
C LEU A 245 -4.65 -13.76 14.36
N LYS A 246 -5.24 -14.33 15.41
CA LYS A 246 -4.86 -14.09 16.81
C LYS A 246 -4.54 -15.40 17.51
N THR A 247 -3.26 -15.59 17.81
CA THR A 247 -2.72 -16.72 18.57
C THR A 247 -1.89 -16.19 19.74
N GLN A 248 -1.36 -17.07 20.60
CA GLN A 248 -0.36 -16.63 21.60
C GLN A 248 0.95 -16.07 20.99
N ARG A 249 1.14 -16.18 19.67
CA ARG A 249 2.42 -15.95 18.98
C ARG A 249 2.34 -15.15 17.69
N VAL A 250 1.16 -14.79 17.21
CA VAL A 250 0.90 -13.95 16.04
C VAL A 250 -0.40 -13.21 16.31
N ASP A 251 -0.42 -11.90 16.14
CA ASP A 251 -1.62 -11.06 16.12
C ASP A 251 -1.52 -10.24 14.83
N LEU A 252 -2.48 -10.43 13.92
CA LEU A 252 -2.57 -9.76 12.64
C LEU A 252 -4.03 -9.42 12.37
N LEU A 253 -4.25 -8.23 11.84
CA LEU A 253 -5.49 -7.81 11.22
C LEU A 253 -5.10 -7.09 9.92
N VAL A 254 -5.48 -7.65 8.77
CA VAL A 254 -5.07 -7.14 7.46
C VAL A 254 -6.20 -7.29 6.45
N THR A 255 -6.24 -6.47 5.39
CA THR A 255 -7.31 -6.62 4.38
C THR A 255 -7.07 -7.94 3.61
N PRO A 256 -8.10 -8.51 2.96
CA PRO A 256 -8.05 -9.90 2.51
C PRO A 256 -6.89 -10.18 1.55
N ASN A 257 -6.63 -9.27 0.62
CA ASN A 257 -5.61 -9.35 -0.41
C ASN A 257 -4.18 -9.09 0.11
N HIS A 258 -4.01 -8.67 1.37
CA HIS A 258 -2.71 -8.35 1.94
C HIS A 258 -1.73 -9.54 2.01
N LYS A 259 -0.53 -9.43 1.41
CA LYS A 259 0.50 -10.51 1.47
C LYS A 259 1.01 -10.77 2.90
N LEU A 260 1.18 -12.03 3.27
CA LEU A 260 1.82 -12.46 4.53
C LEU A 260 3.05 -13.35 4.26
N VAL A 261 4.12 -13.17 5.03
CA VAL A 261 5.36 -13.96 4.92
C VAL A 261 5.26 -15.24 5.77
N TYR A 262 5.40 -16.41 5.14
CA TYR A 262 5.23 -17.71 5.81
C TYR A 262 6.10 -18.84 5.23
N ARG A 263 6.17 -19.97 5.95
CA ARG A 263 6.67 -21.28 5.49
C ARG A 263 5.55 -22.34 5.55
N PRO A 264 5.47 -23.29 4.60
CA PRO A 264 4.54 -24.43 4.71
C PRO A 264 4.81 -25.30 5.95
N CYS A 265 3.75 -25.88 6.53
CA CYS A 265 3.83 -26.80 7.69
C CYS A 265 4.22 -28.25 7.30
N ASP A 266 5.29 -28.43 6.52
CA ASP A 266 5.92 -29.74 6.32
C ASP A 266 7.19 -29.80 7.17
N PHE A 267 7.16 -30.54 8.26
CA PHE A 267 8.23 -30.56 9.26
C PHE A 267 9.40 -31.50 8.91
N ARG A 268 9.31 -32.21 7.78
CA ARG A 268 10.33 -33.17 7.31
C ARG A 268 11.39 -32.54 6.41
N LEU A 269 11.11 -31.35 5.87
CA LEU A 269 11.97 -30.64 4.93
C LEU A 269 12.00 -29.15 5.33
N GLU A 270 13.20 -28.57 5.36
CA GLU A 270 13.32 -27.12 5.45
C GLU A 270 12.85 -26.49 4.12
N LYS A 271 12.02 -25.45 4.20
CA LYS A 271 11.39 -24.82 3.03
C LYS A 271 11.61 -23.32 3.06
N ALA A 272 11.87 -22.75 1.88
CA ALA A 272 12.03 -21.32 1.69
C ALA A 272 10.80 -20.54 2.19
N LEU A 273 11.03 -19.26 2.51
CA LEU A 273 9.94 -18.32 2.78
C LEU A 273 9.10 -18.12 1.52
N ARG A 274 7.81 -17.85 1.73
CA ARG A 274 6.82 -17.56 0.69
C ARG A 274 5.99 -16.36 1.10
N MET A 275 5.46 -15.65 0.13
CA MET A 275 4.37 -14.70 0.33
C MET A 275 3.12 -15.19 -0.39
N ASP A 276 2.01 -15.20 0.33
CA ASP A 276 0.66 -15.45 -0.18
C ASP A 276 -0.26 -14.42 0.47
N GLN A 277 -1.35 -14.05 -0.21
CA GLN A 277 -2.33 -13.12 0.34
C GLN A 277 -3.03 -13.71 1.59
N ALA A 278 -3.43 -12.88 2.55
CA ALA A 278 -4.04 -13.29 3.81
C ALA A 278 -5.31 -14.13 3.59
N ARG A 279 -6.10 -13.74 2.58
CA ARG A 279 -7.24 -14.50 2.05
C ARG A 279 -6.82 -15.84 1.51
N ILE A 280 -5.68 -15.98 0.83
CA ILE A 280 -5.15 -17.29 0.40
C ILE A 280 -4.88 -18.17 1.61
N LEU A 281 -4.39 -17.60 2.71
CA LEU A 281 -3.86 -18.31 3.87
C LEU A 281 -4.86 -18.70 4.98
N LEU A 282 -6.00 -18.02 5.18
CA LEU A 282 -7.01 -18.45 6.19
C LEU A 282 -7.37 -19.94 6.02
N GLY A 283 -7.27 -20.74 7.09
CA GLY A 283 -7.58 -22.16 7.06
C GLY A 283 -6.54 -23.05 6.36
N ARG A 284 -5.38 -22.51 5.97
CA ARG A 284 -4.21 -23.30 5.51
C ARG A 284 -3.14 -23.40 6.60
N SER A 285 -2.46 -24.54 6.66
CA SER A 285 -1.37 -24.78 7.62
C SER A 285 -0.08 -24.04 7.24
N LYS A 286 0.39 -23.14 8.12
CA LYS A 286 1.52 -22.21 7.88
C LYS A 286 2.33 -21.94 9.15
N ARG A 287 3.65 -21.77 9.00
CA ARG A 287 4.60 -21.29 10.02
C ARG A 287 4.96 -19.84 9.70
N PHE A 288 4.89 -18.94 10.68
CA PHE A 288 5.39 -17.57 10.51
C PHE A 288 6.84 -17.46 11.00
N LYS A 289 7.67 -16.69 10.31
CA LYS A 289 9.01 -16.32 10.78
C LYS A 289 8.91 -15.11 11.71
N LYS A 290 9.73 -15.06 12.77
CA LYS A 290 9.70 -14.00 13.80
C LYS A 290 11.09 -13.58 14.32
N ASP A 291 12.13 -14.10 13.68
CA ASP A 291 13.56 -13.89 13.93
C ASP A 291 14.25 -13.45 12.62
N GLY A 292 15.55 -13.18 12.67
CA GLY A 292 16.38 -12.78 11.54
C GLY A 292 17.84 -12.64 11.95
N ILE A 293 18.74 -12.39 10.98
CA ILE A 293 20.18 -12.26 11.20
C ILE A 293 20.55 -10.78 11.27
N TRP A 294 20.90 -10.31 12.47
CA TRP A 294 21.43 -8.96 12.70
C TRP A 294 22.96 -9.00 12.75
N ARG A 295 23.60 -8.16 11.94
CA ARG A 295 25.07 -7.99 11.93
C ARG A 295 25.49 -6.97 12.99
N GLY A 296 25.01 -5.73 12.87
CA GLY A 296 25.29 -4.61 13.79
C GLY A 296 26.75 -4.16 13.80
N ARG A 297 27.07 -3.17 14.64
CA ARG A 297 28.42 -2.61 14.79
C ARG A 297 29.20 -3.29 15.94
N GLU A 298 30.49 -3.53 15.75
CA GLU A 298 31.39 -4.00 16.81
C GLU A 298 32.22 -2.82 17.33
N ASP A 299 31.97 -2.43 18.59
CA ASP A 299 32.63 -1.30 19.26
C ASP A 299 33.45 -1.79 20.46
N ASP A 300 34.72 -1.37 20.55
CA ASP A 300 35.60 -1.72 21.69
C ASP A 300 35.45 -0.77 22.88
N SER A 301 34.96 0.47 22.68
CA SER A 301 34.75 1.45 23.75
C SER A 301 33.45 2.22 23.62
N PHE A 302 32.89 2.64 24.76
CA PHE A 302 31.77 3.56 24.87
C PHE A 302 32.28 4.93 25.27
N LEU A 303 31.77 5.99 24.64
CA LEU A 303 32.16 7.37 24.90
C LEU A 303 31.14 8.03 25.85
N LEU A 304 31.53 8.21 27.12
CA LEU A 304 30.72 8.96 28.09
C LEU A 304 30.86 10.46 27.78
N PRO A 305 29.75 11.20 27.53
CA PRO A 305 29.83 12.56 27.00
C PRO A 305 30.40 13.57 28.01
N SER A 306 30.88 14.71 27.50
CA SER A 306 31.27 15.85 28.32
C SER A 306 30.09 16.43 29.11
N THR A 307 30.36 17.09 30.24
CA THR A 307 29.31 17.75 31.03
C THR A 307 29.81 19.01 31.74
N GLU A 308 28.91 19.96 32.00
CA GLU A 308 29.22 21.16 32.76
C GLU A 308 29.05 20.92 34.27
N SER A 309 30.13 21.09 35.03
CA SER A 309 30.14 21.01 36.48
C SER A 309 30.16 22.43 37.06
N LYS A 310 29.05 22.87 37.66
CA LYS A 310 29.03 24.15 38.41
C LYS A 310 30.03 24.08 39.57
N HIS A 311 30.85 25.12 39.72
CA HIS A 311 31.93 25.19 40.69
C HIS A 311 32.00 26.60 41.28
N GLY A 312 32.16 26.70 42.60
CA GLY A 312 32.10 27.98 43.28
C GLY A 312 32.02 27.87 44.80
N SER A 313 32.05 29.02 45.45
CA SER A 313 31.89 29.22 46.88
C SER A 313 30.63 30.07 47.16
N ARG A 314 30.44 30.53 48.41
CA ARG A 314 29.40 31.50 48.74
C ARG A 314 29.65 32.91 48.15
N HIS A 315 30.82 33.14 47.57
CA HIS A 315 31.30 34.45 47.09
C HIS A 315 31.78 34.45 45.63
N TYR A 316 31.74 33.29 44.95
CA TYR A 316 32.11 33.15 43.53
C TYR A 316 31.32 32.01 42.90
N SER A 317 30.78 32.22 41.71
CA SER A 317 30.12 31.18 40.91
C SER A 317 30.73 31.11 39.52
N GLY A 318 30.98 29.89 39.05
CA GLY A 318 31.41 29.61 37.68
C GLY A 318 31.12 28.15 37.32
N SER A 319 31.72 27.70 36.23
CA SER A 319 31.59 26.33 35.77
C SER A 319 32.90 25.81 35.19
N ARG A 320 33.02 24.48 35.12
CA ARG A 320 34.11 23.77 34.46
C ARG A 320 33.53 22.69 33.56
N ILE A 321 34.06 22.57 32.34
CA ILE A 321 33.68 21.49 31.43
C ILE A 321 34.51 20.25 31.78
N ILE A 322 33.83 19.19 32.21
CA ILE A 322 34.40 17.85 32.29
C ILE A 322 34.36 17.29 30.87
N ARG A 323 35.54 16.95 30.30
CA ARG A 323 35.64 16.39 28.95
C ARG A 323 35.05 14.98 28.87
N GLU A 324 34.75 14.56 27.65
CA GLU A 324 34.31 13.20 27.34
C GLU A 324 35.32 12.14 27.82
N LYS A 325 34.84 10.92 28.04
CA LYS A 325 35.58 9.85 28.68
C LYS A 325 35.26 8.50 28.03
N SER A 326 36.21 7.96 27.28
CA SER A 326 36.13 6.59 26.77
C SER A 326 36.22 5.57 27.92
N VAL A 327 35.36 4.56 27.89
CA VAL A 327 35.38 3.39 28.79
C VAL A 327 35.22 2.10 27.98
N PRO A 328 35.86 0.98 28.37
CA PRO A 328 35.78 -0.26 27.58
C PRO A 328 34.34 -0.79 27.45
N MET A 329 33.91 -1.11 26.23
CA MET A 329 32.51 -1.38 25.89
C MET A 329 31.96 -2.61 26.62
N ILE A 330 32.71 -3.71 26.68
CA ILE A 330 32.24 -4.94 27.36
C ILE A 330 31.99 -4.72 28.86
N PRO A 331 32.91 -4.14 29.65
CA PRO A 331 32.61 -3.68 31.01
C PRO A 331 31.45 -2.68 31.10
N TRP A 332 31.34 -1.73 30.17
CA TRP A 332 30.26 -0.75 30.14
C TRP A 332 28.88 -1.42 29.98
N LEU A 333 28.70 -2.29 28.99
CA LEU A 333 27.44 -3.00 28.75
C LEU A 333 27.03 -3.90 29.93
N LYS A 334 28.00 -4.49 30.65
CA LYS A 334 27.75 -5.24 31.90
C LYS A 334 27.23 -4.35 33.03
N PHE A 335 27.83 -3.17 33.20
CA PHE A 335 27.38 -2.19 34.19
C PHE A 335 26.02 -1.60 33.80
N PHE A 336 25.89 -1.04 32.60
CA PHE A 336 24.71 -0.33 32.13
C PHE A 336 23.49 -1.26 32.01
N GLY A 337 23.65 -2.51 31.56
CA GLY A 337 22.57 -3.49 31.54
C GLY A 337 21.99 -3.75 32.93
N PHE A 338 22.84 -4.01 33.92
CA PHE A 338 22.39 -4.20 35.30
C PHE A 338 21.88 -2.89 35.94
N TRP A 339 22.44 -1.74 35.57
CA TRP A 339 22.02 -0.44 36.08
C TRP A 339 20.64 -0.02 35.54
N ILE A 340 20.31 -0.33 34.28
CA ILE A 340 18.95 -0.14 33.74
C ILE A 340 17.92 -1.03 34.47
N ALA A 341 18.33 -2.14 35.09
CA ALA A 341 17.45 -2.90 35.99
C ALA A 341 17.39 -2.26 37.40
N GLU A 342 18.51 -2.18 38.11
CA GLU A 342 18.54 -1.98 39.57
C GLU A 342 19.04 -0.60 40.01
N GLY A 343 19.18 0.34 39.08
CA GLY A 343 19.86 1.62 39.27
C GLY A 343 18.96 2.85 39.38
N TRP A 344 19.47 3.87 40.07
CA TRP A 344 18.92 5.22 40.11
C TRP A 344 20.02 6.26 40.39
N VAL A 345 19.72 7.54 40.17
CA VAL A 345 20.55 8.65 40.61
C VAL A 345 19.82 9.51 41.65
N THR A 346 20.57 10.24 42.48
CA THR A 346 20.01 11.25 43.39
C THR A 346 21.00 12.39 43.64
N ARG A 347 20.45 13.60 43.84
CA ARG A 347 21.22 14.82 44.11
C ARG A 347 20.80 15.37 45.46
N SER A 348 21.74 15.46 46.40
CA SER A 348 21.47 15.89 47.77
C SER A 348 22.62 16.75 48.30
N LYS A 349 22.32 17.92 48.86
CA LYS A 349 23.30 18.89 49.41
C LYS A 349 24.46 19.25 48.45
N GLY A 350 24.27 19.12 47.14
CA GLY A 350 25.31 19.34 46.13
C GLY A 350 26.12 18.10 45.74
N GLU A 351 25.91 16.95 46.39
CA GLU A 351 26.45 15.66 45.93
C GLU A 351 25.66 15.13 44.73
N TYR A 352 26.38 14.47 43.82
CA TYR A 352 25.84 13.84 42.60
C TYR A 352 26.11 12.34 42.71
N SER A 353 25.09 11.57 43.09
CA SER A 353 25.24 10.17 43.49
C SER A 353 24.49 9.22 42.56
N VAL A 354 25.19 8.18 42.10
CA VAL A 354 24.68 7.06 41.30
C VAL A 354 24.61 5.83 42.20
N TYR A 355 23.46 5.16 42.24
CA TYR A 355 23.21 4.00 43.10
C TYR A 355 22.70 2.79 42.33
N LEU A 356 22.87 1.63 42.97
CA LEU A 356 22.45 0.28 42.58
C LEU A 356 22.04 -0.46 43.86
N SER A 357 20.93 -1.19 43.86
CA SER A 357 20.56 -2.07 45.00
C SER A 357 20.31 -3.50 44.53
N ASN A 358 20.76 -4.50 45.29
CA ASN A 358 20.36 -5.90 45.07
C ASN A 358 20.60 -6.72 46.35
N ARG A 359 20.06 -7.95 46.42
CA ARG A 359 20.30 -8.88 47.54
C ARG A 359 21.60 -9.69 47.37
N GLU A 360 22.05 -9.91 46.14
CA GLU A 360 23.27 -10.64 45.83
C GLU A 360 24.53 -9.78 45.94
N MET A 361 25.20 -9.85 47.10
CA MET A 361 26.52 -9.25 47.32
C MET A 361 27.54 -9.64 46.23
N LYS A 362 27.46 -10.84 45.65
CA LYS A 362 28.36 -11.30 44.58
C LYS A 362 28.25 -10.45 43.30
N LEU A 363 27.03 -10.11 42.88
CA LEU A 363 26.79 -9.26 41.70
C LEU A 363 27.27 -7.83 41.96
N LEU A 364 26.93 -7.24 43.10
CA LEU A 364 27.41 -5.90 43.47
C LEU A 364 28.93 -5.85 43.61
N THR A 365 29.58 -6.92 44.06
CA THR A 365 31.05 -7.01 44.12
C THR A 365 31.68 -7.05 42.72
N GLN A 366 31.08 -7.76 41.76
CA GLN A 366 31.53 -7.71 40.36
C GLN A 366 31.36 -6.31 39.76
N LEU A 367 30.22 -5.66 39.99
CA LEU A 367 29.95 -4.29 39.54
C LEU A 367 30.88 -3.26 40.20
N LYS A 368 31.26 -3.46 41.47
CA LYS A 368 32.28 -2.65 42.17
C LYS A 368 33.64 -2.71 41.46
N GLN A 369 34.05 -3.88 40.97
CA GLN A 369 35.31 -4.01 40.22
C GLN A 369 35.20 -3.40 38.81
N ILE A 370 34.06 -3.56 38.12
CA ILE A 370 33.80 -2.90 36.83
C ILE A 370 33.87 -1.37 36.95
N LEU A 371 33.21 -0.80 37.96
CA LEU A 371 33.24 0.66 38.21
C LEU A 371 34.64 1.17 38.54
N LYS A 372 35.50 0.34 39.16
CA LYS A 372 36.92 0.64 39.35
C LYS A 372 37.71 0.65 38.04
N THR A 373 37.40 -0.18 37.04
CA THR A 373 38.09 -0.10 35.74
C THR A 373 37.75 1.17 34.96
N PHE A 374 36.69 1.90 35.34
CA PHE A 374 36.39 3.25 34.85
C PHE A 374 37.04 4.36 35.71
N GLY A 375 37.87 4.02 36.71
CA GLY A 375 38.50 4.98 37.62
C GLY A 375 37.56 5.57 38.69
N TYR A 376 36.39 4.97 38.95
CA TYR A 376 35.51 5.40 40.04
C TYR A 376 35.87 4.72 41.37
N ASN A 377 35.45 5.35 42.47
CA ASN A 377 35.62 4.83 43.84
C ASN A 377 34.27 4.36 44.44
N PRO A 378 33.74 3.19 44.02
CA PRO A 378 32.47 2.66 44.49
C PRO A 378 32.53 2.13 45.93
N ILE A 379 31.49 2.46 46.71
CA ILE A 379 31.26 1.98 48.08
C ILE A 379 30.07 1.03 48.09
N ILE A 380 30.13 -0.04 48.89
CA ILE A 380 28.97 -0.90 49.19
C ILE A 380 28.58 -0.69 50.65
N ALA A 381 27.29 -0.50 50.91
CA ALA A 381 26.70 -0.43 52.24
C ALA A 381 25.54 -1.45 52.37
N LYS A 382 25.18 -1.80 53.61
CA LYS A 382 23.96 -2.55 53.90
C LYS A 382 22.74 -1.61 53.85
N ASP A 383 21.62 -2.09 53.31
CA ASP A 383 20.37 -1.34 53.22
C ASP A 383 19.20 -2.20 53.76
N ARG A 384 18.03 -1.61 53.98
CA ARG A 384 16.87 -2.29 54.61
C ARG A 384 16.45 -3.58 53.89
N ASN A 385 16.61 -3.62 52.57
CA ASN A 385 16.16 -4.71 51.70
C ASN A 385 17.29 -5.57 51.10
N GLY A 386 18.56 -5.34 51.49
CA GLY A 386 19.72 -6.01 50.92
C GLY A 386 21.01 -5.17 51.03
N TYR A 387 21.67 -4.94 49.91
CA TYR A 387 22.89 -4.15 49.82
C TYR A 387 22.76 -3.06 48.75
N ARG A 388 23.44 -1.94 48.96
CA ARG A 388 23.47 -0.80 48.05
C ARG A 388 24.91 -0.46 47.64
N LEU A 389 25.17 -0.48 46.35
CA LEU A 389 26.41 -0.05 45.70
C LEU A 389 26.24 1.41 45.26
N GLY A 390 27.22 2.28 45.50
CA GLY A 390 27.13 3.70 45.19
C GLY A 390 28.44 4.33 44.73
N VAL A 391 28.33 5.27 43.78
CA VAL A 391 29.41 6.10 43.25
C VAL A 391 28.98 7.56 43.34
N ARG A 392 29.91 8.45 43.73
CA ARG A 392 29.76 9.90 43.59
C ARG A 392 30.56 10.35 42.38
N ASP A 393 29.90 10.79 41.32
CA ASP A 393 30.54 11.33 40.12
C ASP A 393 29.56 12.20 39.32
N VAL A 394 30.00 13.37 38.86
CA VAL A 394 29.16 14.35 38.15
C VAL A 394 28.84 13.91 36.72
N GLN A 395 29.81 13.33 36.01
CA GLN A 395 29.68 12.94 34.60
C GLN A 395 28.77 11.72 34.45
N LEU A 396 29.04 10.68 35.24
CA LEU A 396 28.23 9.47 35.30
C LEU A 396 26.82 9.79 35.83
N PHE A 397 26.67 10.71 36.79
CA PHE A 397 25.35 11.18 37.23
C PHE A 397 24.59 11.82 36.07
N HIS A 398 25.14 12.83 35.38
CA HIS A 398 24.41 13.57 34.35
C HIS A 398 24.06 12.70 33.14
N TYR A 399 24.96 11.79 32.74
CA TYR A 399 24.62 10.82 31.71
C TYR A 399 23.50 9.86 32.16
N LEU A 400 23.56 9.32 33.38
CA LEU A 400 22.57 8.33 33.85
C LEU A 400 21.24 8.96 34.30
N GLN A 401 21.20 10.27 34.56
CA GLN A 401 20.03 11.00 35.04
C GLN A 401 18.82 10.83 34.11
N GLN A 402 19.03 10.80 32.78
CA GLN A 402 17.97 10.67 31.79
C GLN A 402 17.18 9.34 31.87
N PHE A 403 17.81 8.28 32.40
CA PHE A 403 17.19 6.94 32.55
C PHE A 403 16.65 6.69 33.97
N SER A 404 16.86 7.64 34.89
CA SER A 404 16.60 7.43 36.32
C SER A 404 15.12 7.59 36.67
N GLY A 405 14.59 6.66 37.46
CA GLY A 405 13.16 6.51 37.73
C GLY A 405 12.57 5.40 36.84
N ALA A 406 11.76 4.52 37.41
CA ALA A 406 11.41 3.25 36.75
C ALA A 406 10.57 3.40 35.46
N SER A 407 9.84 4.52 35.31
CA SER A 407 9.13 4.93 34.08
C SER A 407 10.06 5.45 32.97
N ASN A 408 11.24 5.97 33.33
CA ASN A 408 12.09 6.77 32.46
C ASN A 408 13.23 5.96 31.80
N LYS A 409 13.38 4.69 32.17
CA LYS A 409 14.42 3.80 31.65
C LYS A 409 14.24 3.56 30.15
N PHE A 410 15.33 3.52 29.38
CA PHE A 410 15.36 3.09 27.98
C PHE A 410 16.77 2.63 27.59
N VAL A 411 16.93 2.04 26.41
CA VAL A 411 18.24 1.66 25.86
C VAL A 411 18.62 2.61 24.71
N PRO A 412 19.70 3.39 24.86
CA PRO A 412 20.18 4.28 23.80
C PRO A 412 20.44 3.58 22.47
N ASP A 413 20.14 4.27 21.39
CA ASP A 413 20.19 3.72 20.04
C ASP A 413 21.64 3.36 19.63
N ASN A 414 22.64 4.08 20.15
CA ASN A 414 24.06 3.72 19.99
C ASN A 414 24.47 2.40 20.67
N ILE A 415 23.65 1.86 21.58
CA ILE A 415 23.76 0.50 22.10
C ILE A 415 22.91 -0.46 21.26
N LYS A 416 21.71 -0.05 20.82
CA LYS A 416 20.81 -0.90 20.01
C LYS A 416 21.32 -1.21 18.59
N ILE A 417 22.23 -0.40 18.04
CA ILE A 417 22.91 -0.69 16.75
C ILE A 417 24.10 -1.66 16.87
N LEU A 418 24.52 -2.01 18.09
CA LEU A 418 25.66 -2.92 18.29
C LEU A 418 25.35 -4.34 17.79
N SER A 419 26.40 -5.15 17.63
CA SER A 419 26.30 -6.51 17.12
C SER A 419 25.48 -7.43 18.02
N ALA A 420 24.98 -8.54 17.45
CA ALA A 420 24.32 -9.61 18.18
C ALA A 420 25.21 -10.29 19.25
N ARG A 421 26.52 -10.01 19.27
CA ARG A 421 27.49 -10.41 20.30
C ARG A 421 27.47 -9.43 21.47
N LEU A 422 27.60 -8.13 21.20
CA LEU A 422 27.64 -7.08 22.23
C LEU A 422 26.27 -6.88 22.90
N LEU A 423 25.18 -6.86 22.11
CA LEU A 423 23.81 -6.82 22.63
C LEU A 423 23.50 -7.95 23.61
N ARG A 424 24.13 -9.13 23.43
CA ARG A 424 23.94 -10.30 24.29
C ARG A 424 24.52 -10.07 25.68
N ILE A 425 25.67 -9.38 25.75
CA ILE A 425 26.34 -9.02 27.01
C ILE A 425 25.48 -8.02 27.80
N PHE A 426 24.92 -7.00 27.14
CA PHE A 426 23.96 -6.09 27.75
C PHE A 426 22.73 -6.83 28.27
N PHE A 427 22.07 -7.61 27.40
CA PHE A 427 20.83 -8.32 27.71
C PHE A 427 21.00 -9.32 28.86
N GLU A 428 22.09 -10.10 28.88
CA GLU A 428 22.36 -11.05 29.97
C GLU A 428 22.62 -10.38 31.32
N TRP A 429 23.06 -9.11 31.35
CA TRP A 429 23.25 -8.36 32.59
C TRP A 429 22.01 -7.60 33.03
N TYR A 430 21.18 -7.11 32.11
CA TYR A 430 19.82 -6.66 32.43
C TYR A 430 18.98 -7.77 33.06
N ILE A 431 19.03 -8.97 32.48
CA ILE A 431 18.34 -10.18 32.97
C ILE A 431 18.85 -10.68 34.34
N LYS A 432 19.97 -10.16 34.88
CA LYS A 432 20.42 -10.46 36.26
C LYS A 432 19.76 -9.58 37.33
N GLY A 433 19.13 -8.45 36.95
CA GLY A 433 18.30 -7.64 37.82
C GLY A 433 16.83 -8.02 37.66
N ASP A 434 16.18 -7.46 36.63
CA ASP A 434 14.73 -7.56 36.40
C ASP A 434 14.27 -8.90 35.77
N GLY A 435 15.18 -9.85 35.54
CA GLY A 435 14.93 -11.07 34.77
C GLY A 435 14.35 -12.24 35.58
N HIS A 436 13.17 -12.71 35.21
CA HIS A 436 12.52 -13.89 35.77
C HIS A 436 12.67 -15.12 34.86
N ARG A 437 12.98 -16.29 35.47
CA ARG A 437 13.14 -17.58 34.78
C ARG A 437 12.05 -18.55 35.21
N TYR A 438 11.36 -19.18 34.25
CA TYR A 438 10.14 -19.94 34.52
C TYR A 438 10.00 -21.25 33.73
N GLY A 439 9.01 -22.06 34.15
CA GLY A 439 8.66 -23.35 33.56
C GLY A 439 9.54 -24.52 34.04
N ARG A 440 9.04 -25.76 33.89
CA ARG A 440 9.62 -27.02 34.45
C ARG A 440 11.09 -27.33 34.13
N LYS A 441 11.77 -26.56 33.26
CA LYS A 441 13.20 -26.70 32.95
C LYS A 441 13.98 -25.37 33.01
N GLY A 442 13.41 -24.30 33.60
CA GLY A 442 14.05 -22.98 33.68
C GLY A 442 14.37 -22.31 32.33
N ARG A 443 13.71 -22.76 31.25
CA ARG A 443 13.97 -22.32 29.86
C ARG A 443 13.08 -21.15 29.42
N GLY A 444 12.00 -20.85 30.14
CA GLY A 444 11.23 -19.63 29.94
C GLY A 444 11.98 -18.43 30.53
N LEU A 445 11.96 -17.30 29.83
CA LEU A 445 12.62 -16.07 30.25
C LEU A 445 11.68 -14.88 30.04
N SER A 446 11.56 -14.02 31.05
CA SER A 446 10.79 -12.78 30.99
C SER A 446 11.44 -11.68 31.83
N ALA A 447 11.02 -10.44 31.62
CA ALA A 447 11.35 -9.30 32.48
C ALA A 447 10.11 -8.43 32.68
N THR A 448 10.04 -7.70 33.79
CA THR A 448 8.92 -6.82 34.13
C THR A 448 9.39 -5.35 34.16
N THR A 449 8.68 -4.45 33.50
CA THR A 449 9.00 -3.01 33.43
C THR A 449 7.73 -2.16 33.49
N ILE A 450 7.81 -0.93 34.03
CA ILE A 450 6.77 0.10 33.85
C ILE A 450 7.14 1.13 32.78
N SER A 451 8.38 1.14 32.27
CA SER A 451 8.76 1.94 31.12
C SER A 451 8.30 1.28 29.82
N LEU A 452 7.48 2.02 29.06
CA LEU A 452 7.04 1.66 27.71
C LEU A 452 8.21 1.64 26.71
N ARG A 453 9.16 2.57 26.81
CA ARG A 453 10.32 2.61 25.90
C ARG A 453 11.25 1.42 26.15
N LEU A 454 11.58 1.11 27.41
CA LEU A 454 12.38 -0.08 27.74
C LEU A 454 11.69 -1.40 27.33
N ARG A 455 10.36 -1.51 27.49
CA ARG A 455 9.56 -2.66 27.01
C ARG A 455 9.79 -2.92 25.52
N ASP A 456 9.86 -1.84 24.74
CA ASP A 456 9.94 -1.87 23.28
C ASP A 456 11.39 -2.02 22.77
N ASP A 457 12.35 -1.34 23.40
CA ASP A 457 13.79 -1.56 23.18
C ASP A 457 14.18 -3.03 23.44
N LEU A 458 13.63 -3.64 24.50
CA LEU A 458 13.86 -5.06 24.80
C LEU A 458 13.25 -6.00 23.74
N GLN A 459 12.17 -5.59 23.07
CA GLN A 459 11.57 -6.35 21.97
C GLN A 459 12.41 -6.24 20.68
N GLU A 460 12.95 -5.06 20.39
CA GLU A 460 13.90 -4.82 19.29
C GLU A 460 15.21 -5.60 19.49
N ILE A 461 15.81 -5.50 20.69
CA ILE A 461 17.03 -6.22 21.05
C ILE A 461 16.82 -7.73 20.96
N ALA A 462 15.64 -8.25 21.32
CA ALA A 462 15.34 -9.66 21.16
C ALA A 462 15.38 -10.11 19.68
N LEU A 463 14.78 -9.34 18.76
CA LEU A 463 14.89 -9.61 17.31
C LEU A 463 16.37 -9.64 16.88
N LYS A 464 17.13 -8.60 17.26
CA LYS A 464 18.57 -8.46 16.95
C LYS A 464 19.46 -9.53 17.60
N LEU A 465 18.97 -10.29 18.57
CA LEU A 465 19.67 -11.42 19.19
C LEU A 465 19.36 -12.78 18.52
N GLY A 466 18.62 -12.80 17.40
CA GLY A 466 18.11 -14.02 16.77
C GLY A 466 16.98 -14.67 17.58
N MET A 467 16.28 -13.88 18.39
CA MET A 467 15.19 -14.32 19.25
C MET A 467 13.88 -13.65 18.83
N SER A 468 12.79 -14.03 19.49
CA SER A 468 11.50 -13.36 19.34
C SER A 468 10.96 -12.99 20.71
N ALA A 469 10.48 -11.75 20.85
CA ALA A 469 9.81 -11.28 22.05
C ALA A 469 8.37 -10.82 21.76
N TYR A 470 7.52 -10.97 22.77
CA TYR A 470 6.19 -10.37 22.83
C TYR A 470 5.94 -9.93 24.27
N PHE A 471 5.06 -8.97 24.48
CA PHE A 471 4.70 -8.52 25.83
C PHE A 471 3.21 -8.66 26.12
N LYS A 472 2.88 -8.52 27.41
CA LYS A 472 1.51 -8.36 27.92
C LYS A 472 1.52 -7.38 29.08
N LEU A 473 0.38 -6.72 29.30
CA LEU A 473 0.10 -6.07 30.57
C LEU A 473 0.16 -7.11 31.70
N HIS A 474 0.76 -6.74 32.82
CA HIS A 474 0.94 -7.56 34.02
C HIS A 474 0.05 -7.10 35.17
N ARG A 475 -0.03 -5.78 35.38
CA ARG A 475 -0.89 -5.09 36.34
C ARG A 475 -1.21 -3.72 35.80
N GLU A 476 -2.47 -3.32 35.91
CA GLU A 476 -2.97 -1.99 35.61
C GLU A 476 -2.54 -0.98 36.68
N LYS A 477 -2.48 0.30 36.30
CA LYS A 477 -2.41 1.43 37.24
C LYS A 477 -3.49 1.33 38.33
N ASP A 478 -3.21 1.89 39.49
CA ASP A 478 -4.04 1.86 40.71
C ASP A 478 -4.35 0.47 41.31
N THR A 479 -3.92 -0.64 40.69
CA THR A 479 -4.01 -2.00 41.26
C THR A 479 -3.56 -1.99 42.72
N LEU A 480 -4.46 -2.39 43.63
CA LEU A 480 -4.17 -2.47 45.05
C LEU A 480 -3.29 -3.70 45.35
N LEU A 481 -2.09 -3.47 45.86
CA LEU A 481 -1.12 -4.50 46.16
C LEU A 481 -0.87 -4.55 47.66
N SER A 482 -0.94 -5.75 48.25
CA SER A 482 -0.66 -5.97 49.66
C SER A 482 0.85 -6.13 49.90
N SER A 483 1.32 -5.57 51.02
CA SER A 483 2.61 -5.89 51.63
C SER A 483 2.72 -7.40 51.89
N LEU A 484 3.95 -7.92 51.92
CA LEU A 484 4.21 -9.27 52.44
C LEU A 484 3.80 -9.43 53.93
N SER A 485 3.65 -8.32 54.67
CA SER A 485 3.05 -8.29 56.02
C SER A 485 1.53 -8.06 56.05
N GLN A 486 0.88 -7.87 54.90
CA GLN A 486 -0.52 -7.45 54.69
C GLN A 486 -0.92 -6.07 55.29
N GLU A 487 -0.29 -5.58 56.35
CA GLU A 487 -0.61 -4.31 57.06
C GLU A 487 -0.58 -3.03 56.21
N LYS A 488 0.02 -3.08 55.01
CA LYS A 488 0.19 -1.90 54.14
C LYS A 488 -0.21 -2.24 52.71
N HIS A 489 -1.12 -1.43 52.19
CA HIS A 489 -1.49 -1.44 50.79
C HIS A 489 -0.68 -0.37 50.04
N TYR A 490 -0.14 -0.74 48.88
CA TYR A 490 0.46 0.18 47.93
C TYR A 490 -0.30 0.08 46.62
N ARG A 491 -0.47 1.20 45.92
CA ARG A 491 -1.09 1.22 44.59
C ARG A 491 -0.02 1.14 43.52
N GLN A 492 -0.28 0.39 42.47
CA GLN A 492 0.55 0.35 41.27
C GLN A 492 0.54 1.74 40.61
N SER A 493 1.70 2.42 40.55
CA SER A 493 1.75 3.83 40.13
C SER A 493 1.47 4.05 38.64
N GLU A 494 1.91 3.11 37.80
CA GLU A 494 1.75 3.09 36.34
C GLU A 494 1.65 1.63 35.87
N ASP A 495 1.08 1.41 34.69
CA ASP A 495 0.95 0.08 34.07
C ASP A 495 2.29 -0.68 34.03
N SER A 496 2.27 -1.94 34.46
CA SER A 496 3.43 -2.83 34.41
C SER A 496 3.29 -3.87 33.30
N TRP A 497 4.38 -4.13 32.59
CA TRP A 497 4.44 -4.94 31.39
C TRP A 497 5.42 -6.10 31.57
N ASN A 498 4.98 -7.32 31.25
CA ASN A 498 5.85 -8.49 31.16
C ASN A 498 6.28 -8.70 29.70
N VAL A 499 7.58 -8.57 29.44
CA VAL A 499 8.20 -8.96 28.15
C VAL A 499 8.66 -10.42 28.26
N TYR A 500 8.34 -11.25 27.27
CA TYR A 500 8.63 -12.69 27.24
C TYR A 500 9.55 -13.04 26.06
N PHE A 501 10.70 -13.66 26.33
CA PHE A 501 11.79 -13.86 25.39
C PHE A 501 11.92 -15.34 24.93
N ILE A 502 11.91 -15.58 23.62
CA ILE A 502 11.83 -16.93 23.01
C ILE A 502 13.00 -17.17 22.05
N ARG A 503 13.76 -18.25 22.28
CA ARG A 503 15.06 -18.48 21.60
C ARG A 503 15.00 -18.99 20.15
N LYS A 504 13.90 -19.63 19.75
CA LYS A 504 13.55 -19.95 18.35
C LYS A 504 12.02 -20.04 18.31
N ASN A 505 11.37 -19.32 17.39
CA ASN A 505 9.92 -19.07 17.48
C ASN A 505 9.27 -19.00 16.10
N GLU A 506 9.10 -20.15 15.46
CA GLU A 506 8.33 -20.30 14.22
C GLU A 506 6.94 -20.87 14.53
N PRO A 507 5.95 -20.07 14.97
CA PRO A 507 4.64 -20.58 15.35
C PRO A 507 3.90 -21.15 14.15
N ALA A 508 3.63 -22.45 14.21
CA ALA A 508 2.76 -23.15 13.29
C ALA A 508 1.29 -22.87 13.63
N VAL A 509 0.59 -22.20 12.72
CA VAL A 509 -0.87 -22.15 12.64
C VAL A 509 -1.32 -23.37 11.84
N ILE A 510 -2.04 -24.27 12.50
CA ILE A 510 -2.54 -25.53 11.93
C ILE A 510 -4.05 -25.57 12.22
N PRO A 511 -4.94 -25.59 11.20
CA PRO A 511 -6.38 -25.37 11.37
C PRO A 511 -7.05 -26.22 12.44
N SER A 512 -6.76 -27.53 12.47
CA SER A 512 -7.30 -28.48 13.46
C SER A 512 -6.94 -28.17 14.91
N MET A 513 -5.89 -27.38 15.16
CA MET A 513 -5.45 -26.97 16.50
C MET A 513 -5.85 -25.55 16.89
N ILE A 514 -6.58 -24.80 16.04
CA ILE A 514 -6.93 -23.39 16.32
C ILE A 514 -7.91 -23.31 17.49
N LYS A 515 -9.10 -23.91 17.36
CA LYS A 515 -10.11 -23.95 18.45
C LYS A 515 -9.55 -24.61 19.72
N ALA A 516 -8.86 -25.74 19.57
CA ALA A 516 -8.28 -26.51 20.68
C ALA A 516 -7.17 -25.78 21.48
N ARG A 517 -6.65 -24.65 20.99
CA ARG A 517 -5.64 -23.82 21.68
C ARG A 517 -6.16 -22.43 22.08
N GLY A 518 -7.47 -22.18 21.95
CA GLY A 518 -8.05 -20.85 22.20
C GLY A 518 -7.50 -19.78 21.24
N HIS A 519 -7.16 -20.17 20.02
CA HIS A 519 -6.71 -19.26 18.96
C HIS A 519 -7.90 -18.85 18.08
N THR A 520 -7.78 -17.69 17.44
CA THR A 520 -8.69 -17.21 16.40
C THR A 520 -7.94 -17.18 15.07
N GLU A 521 -8.55 -17.72 14.02
CA GLU A 521 -8.21 -17.39 12.64
C GLU A 521 -9.53 -17.31 11.87
N ASP A 522 -9.95 -16.09 11.53
CA ASP A 522 -11.28 -15.84 10.98
C ASP A 522 -11.32 -14.53 10.18
N TRP A 523 -12.45 -14.27 9.52
CA TRP A 523 -12.82 -12.93 9.05
C TRP A 523 -13.52 -12.19 10.18
N VAL A 524 -13.20 -10.90 10.36
CA VAL A 524 -14.02 -10.00 11.17
C VAL A 524 -14.40 -8.77 10.37
N SER A 525 -15.57 -8.23 10.63
CA SER A 525 -15.88 -6.85 10.21
C SER A 525 -14.93 -5.91 10.93
N TYR A 526 -14.38 -4.96 10.19
CA TYR A 526 -13.58 -3.86 10.69
C TYR A 526 -14.07 -2.57 10.07
N GLU A 527 -14.11 -1.52 10.89
CA GLU A 527 -14.44 -0.16 10.48
C GLU A 527 -13.42 0.76 11.16
N GLY A 528 -12.66 1.48 10.35
CA GLY A 528 -11.58 2.38 10.78
C GLY A 528 -10.37 2.32 9.87
N ILE A 529 -9.31 3.02 10.25
CA ILE A 529 -8.11 3.17 9.43
C ILE A 529 -7.43 1.82 9.13
N VAL A 530 -7.01 1.66 7.89
CA VAL A 530 -6.07 0.68 7.38
C VAL A 530 -4.78 1.38 7.01
N SER A 531 -3.65 0.72 7.22
CA SER A 531 -2.35 1.29 6.94
C SER A 531 -1.40 0.25 6.35
N CYS A 532 -0.30 0.69 5.75
CA CYS A 532 0.64 -0.17 5.03
C CYS A 532 1.97 0.58 4.84
N VAL A 533 2.99 -0.10 4.35
CA VAL A 533 4.22 0.57 3.91
C VAL A 533 4.79 -0.15 2.70
N SER A 534 5.41 0.58 1.78
CA SER A 534 6.24 0.03 0.71
C SER A 534 7.69 0.08 1.11
N VAL A 535 8.40 -1.01 0.91
CA VAL A 535 9.86 -1.10 1.12
C VAL A 535 10.46 -1.96 0.01
N PRO A 536 11.68 -1.68 -0.48
CA PRO A 536 12.28 -2.35 -1.64
C PRO A 536 12.22 -3.88 -1.63
N ASN A 537 12.52 -4.54 -0.50
CA ASN A 537 12.45 -6.01 -0.40
C ASN A 537 11.04 -6.57 -0.10
N LYS A 538 10.03 -5.69 -0.01
CA LYS A 538 8.59 -5.99 0.13
C LYS A 538 8.23 -6.74 1.41
N THR A 539 9.08 -6.74 2.43
CA THR A 539 8.79 -7.33 3.74
C THR A 539 8.96 -6.35 4.89
N VAL A 540 8.06 -6.41 5.87
CA VAL A 540 8.01 -5.44 6.98
C VAL A 540 7.89 -6.17 8.31
N TYR A 541 8.67 -5.76 9.33
CA TYR A 541 8.50 -6.25 10.70
C TYR A 541 7.39 -5.47 11.40
N VAL A 542 6.20 -6.04 11.43
CA VAL A 542 5.02 -5.43 12.03
C VAL A 542 4.75 -6.03 13.41
N ARG A 543 4.05 -5.33 14.31
CA ARG A 543 3.46 -5.89 15.53
C ARG A 543 2.05 -5.40 15.73
N ARG A 544 1.24 -6.22 16.39
CA ARG A 544 -0.11 -5.87 16.82
C ARG A 544 -0.32 -6.36 18.24
N ASN A 545 -0.88 -5.53 19.12
CA ASN A 545 -1.03 -5.85 20.55
C ASN A 545 0.29 -6.37 21.22
N GLY A 546 1.45 -5.84 20.80
CA GLY A 546 2.77 -6.28 21.30
C GLY A 546 3.30 -7.61 20.74
N VAL A 547 2.70 -8.17 19.69
CA VAL A 547 3.07 -9.47 19.08
C VAL A 547 3.61 -9.26 17.65
N PRO A 548 4.91 -9.46 17.36
CA PRO A 548 5.54 -9.03 16.10
C PRO A 548 5.72 -10.12 15.03
N VAL A 549 5.66 -9.83 13.72
CA VAL A 549 5.77 -10.81 12.61
C VAL A 549 6.15 -10.14 11.28
N TRP A 550 6.66 -10.91 10.31
CA TRP A 550 6.97 -10.45 8.94
C TRP A 550 5.73 -10.47 8.01
N SER A 551 5.54 -9.46 7.15
CA SER A 551 4.36 -9.27 6.26
C SER A 551 4.68 -8.45 4.98
N GLY A 552 3.78 -8.38 3.96
CA GLY A 552 4.07 -7.88 2.59
C GLY A 552 3.17 -6.75 1.99
N ASN A 553 2.94 -6.72 0.66
CA ASN A 553 2.42 -5.55 -0.11
C ASN A 553 1.56 -5.85 -1.37
N SER A 554 1.12 -4.84 -2.15
CA SER A 554 0.40 -4.91 -3.46
C SER A 554 0.44 -3.60 -4.27
N ASP A 555 0.31 -3.63 -5.60
CA ASP A 555 0.47 -2.46 -6.49
C ASP A 555 -0.15 -2.70 -7.91
N PRO A 556 -0.46 -1.67 -8.73
CA PRO A 556 -1.04 -1.77 -10.09
C PRO A 556 -0.38 -2.70 -11.13
N PRO A 557 0.91 -3.09 -11.03
CA PRO A 557 1.50 -4.34 -11.52
C PRO A 557 0.64 -5.62 -11.60
N MET A 558 -0.57 -5.66 -11.03
CA MET A 558 -1.56 -6.74 -11.19
C MET A 558 -1.72 -7.29 -12.61
N ASN A 559 -1.49 -6.53 -13.69
CA ASN A 559 -1.51 -7.04 -15.07
C ASN A 559 -0.13 -7.52 -15.58
N TRP A 560 0.96 -6.90 -15.12
CA TRP A 560 2.33 -7.37 -15.38
C TRP A 560 2.60 -8.78 -14.82
N ARG A 561 1.70 -9.26 -13.94
CA ARG A 561 1.63 -10.62 -13.40
C ARG A 561 1.24 -11.72 -14.41
N LEU A 562 0.88 -11.38 -15.64
CA LEU A 562 0.51 -12.33 -16.69
C LEU A 562 1.52 -12.24 -17.84
N SER A 563 2.41 -13.21 -17.98
CA SER A 563 3.48 -13.20 -18.99
C SER A 563 2.97 -13.14 -20.44
N GLN A 564 1.79 -13.72 -20.69
CA GLN A 564 1.08 -13.63 -21.97
C GLN A 564 0.77 -12.20 -22.43
N LEU A 565 0.85 -11.19 -21.54
CA LEU A 565 0.56 -9.79 -21.83
C LEU A 565 1.80 -8.95 -22.15
N ASP A 566 3.03 -9.48 -22.03
CA ASP A 566 4.27 -8.69 -22.21
C ASP A 566 4.37 -8.02 -23.59
N ARG A 567 3.84 -8.68 -24.62
CA ARG A 567 3.79 -8.18 -26.00
C ARG A 567 2.64 -7.22 -26.30
N LEU A 568 1.71 -7.01 -25.35
CA LEU A 568 0.64 -6.02 -25.47
C LEU A 568 1.05 -4.72 -24.77
N CYS A 569 0.68 -3.58 -25.33
CA CYS A 569 0.77 -2.31 -24.64
C CYS A 569 -0.42 -2.12 -23.69
N LEU A 570 -0.21 -1.67 -22.46
CA LEU A 570 -1.37 -1.31 -21.62
C LEU A 570 -1.88 0.07 -22.07
N VAL A 571 -3.20 0.22 -22.15
CA VAL A 571 -3.92 1.44 -22.57
C VAL A 571 -5.08 1.66 -21.61
N SER A 572 -5.40 2.91 -21.32
CA SER A 572 -6.52 3.26 -20.43
C SER A 572 -7.43 4.26 -21.12
N ASN A 573 -8.73 4.03 -21.09
CA ASN A 573 -9.73 4.79 -21.82
C ASN A 573 -11.00 4.87 -20.99
N SER A 574 -11.81 5.91 -21.20
CA SER A 574 -12.84 6.29 -20.24
C SER A 574 -14.14 5.50 -20.29
N ASP A 575 -14.42 4.69 -21.31
CA ASP A 575 -15.73 4.03 -21.48
C ASP A 575 -16.88 5.05 -21.30
N ALA A 576 -16.70 6.26 -21.86
CA ALA A 576 -17.60 7.37 -21.57
C ALA A 576 -18.97 7.16 -22.23
N HIS A 577 -19.98 7.03 -21.37
CA HIS A 577 -21.40 7.06 -21.73
C HIS A 577 -22.01 8.47 -21.54
N SER A 578 -21.18 9.51 -21.39
CA SER A 578 -21.62 10.92 -21.24
C SER A 578 -20.46 11.90 -21.44
N ALA A 579 -20.72 13.03 -22.08
CA ALA A 579 -19.68 13.99 -22.48
C ALA A 579 -19.09 14.78 -21.31
N TRP A 580 -19.74 14.79 -20.15
CA TRP A 580 -19.27 15.53 -18.97
C TRP A 580 -17.82 15.13 -18.59
N PRO A 581 -16.94 16.09 -18.20
CA PRO A 581 -15.53 15.81 -17.88
C PRO A 581 -15.27 14.82 -16.73
N TRP A 582 -16.28 14.53 -15.89
CA TRP A 582 -16.19 13.45 -14.90
C TRP A 582 -16.45 12.05 -15.45
N ARG A 583 -16.79 11.91 -16.74
CA ARG A 583 -16.85 10.62 -17.44
C ARG A 583 -15.88 10.61 -18.61
N LEU A 584 -15.99 11.56 -19.54
CA LEU A 584 -15.05 11.75 -20.65
C LEU A 584 -13.62 12.02 -20.12
N GLY A 585 -12.63 11.23 -20.58
CA GLY A 585 -11.24 11.35 -20.15
C GLY A 585 -10.99 11.10 -18.66
N ARG A 586 -11.86 10.39 -17.93
CA ARG A 586 -11.51 9.97 -16.54
C ARG A 586 -10.28 9.06 -16.53
N GLU A 587 -10.12 8.30 -17.61
CA GLU A 587 -9.01 7.42 -17.97
C GLU A 587 -8.59 7.80 -19.39
N ALA A 588 -7.29 7.81 -19.68
CA ALA A 588 -6.74 8.27 -20.96
C ALA A 588 -5.30 7.80 -21.18
N ASN A 589 -4.73 8.09 -22.35
CA ASN A 589 -3.37 7.77 -22.76
C ASN A 589 -2.62 9.07 -23.06
N VAL A 590 -1.35 9.17 -22.68
CA VAL A 590 -0.54 10.39 -22.85
C VAL A 590 0.69 10.09 -23.70
N PHE A 591 0.75 10.72 -24.87
CA PHE A 591 1.80 10.56 -25.87
C PHE A 591 2.66 11.82 -26.00
N ASP A 592 3.80 11.71 -26.68
CA ASP A 592 4.60 12.85 -27.15
C ASP A 592 4.81 12.77 -28.67
N PHE A 593 4.29 13.75 -29.41
CA PHE A 593 4.44 13.87 -30.87
C PHE A 593 4.61 15.33 -31.28
N ASP A 594 5.30 15.61 -32.37
CA ASP A 594 5.29 16.95 -33.00
C ASP A 594 4.01 17.17 -33.80
N HIS A 595 3.56 16.14 -34.53
CA HIS A 595 2.29 16.08 -35.23
C HIS A 595 1.59 14.77 -34.87
N VAL A 596 0.32 14.85 -34.46
CA VAL A 596 -0.49 13.67 -34.15
C VAL A 596 -1.25 13.21 -35.40
N THR A 597 -1.20 11.91 -35.67
CA THR A 597 -1.93 11.24 -36.75
C THR A 597 -2.48 9.90 -36.25
N TYR A 598 -3.38 9.27 -37.01
CA TYR A 598 -3.80 7.89 -36.76
C TYR A 598 -2.59 6.95 -36.66
N HIS A 599 -1.67 7.03 -37.62
CA HIS A 599 -0.46 6.20 -37.65
C HIS A 599 0.48 6.49 -36.48
N SER A 600 0.72 7.76 -36.12
CA SER A 600 1.64 8.08 -35.02
C SER A 600 1.15 7.47 -33.69
N LEU A 601 -0.16 7.49 -33.45
CA LEU A 601 -0.82 6.87 -32.30
C LEU A 601 -0.77 5.34 -32.37
N VAL A 602 -1.20 4.74 -33.48
CA VAL A 602 -1.24 3.29 -33.66
C VAL A 602 0.16 2.68 -33.52
N ASP A 603 1.17 3.24 -34.18
CA ASP A 603 2.52 2.70 -34.14
C ASP A 603 3.18 2.88 -32.76
N ALA A 604 2.90 3.97 -32.03
CA ALA A 604 3.41 4.14 -30.67
C ALA A 604 2.85 3.07 -29.69
N VAL A 605 1.57 2.72 -29.80
CA VAL A 605 0.95 1.64 -29.01
C VAL A 605 1.46 0.26 -29.47
N LYS A 606 1.57 0.04 -30.78
CA LYS A 606 1.98 -1.23 -31.40
C LYS A 606 3.44 -1.58 -31.15
N GLU A 607 4.34 -0.60 -31.19
CA GLU A 607 5.76 -0.77 -30.84
C GLU A 607 5.99 -0.77 -29.31
N LYS A 608 5.01 -0.31 -28.53
CA LYS A 608 5.11 -0.15 -27.06
C LYS A 608 6.32 0.74 -26.68
N ASP A 609 6.45 1.86 -27.39
CA ASP A 609 7.59 2.77 -27.30
C ASP A 609 7.39 3.79 -26.15
N PRO A 610 8.15 3.68 -25.03
CA PRO A 610 7.98 4.56 -23.87
C PRO A 610 8.48 6.00 -24.11
N LYS A 611 9.06 6.31 -25.28
CA LYS A 611 9.39 7.70 -25.66
C LYS A 611 8.21 8.41 -26.31
N ARG A 612 7.41 7.68 -27.10
CA ARG A 612 6.23 8.21 -27.79
C ARG A 612 4.96 8.04 -26.98
N PHE A 613 4.84 6.96 -26.19
CA PHE A 613 3.75 6.73 -25.24
C PHE A 613 4.29 6.85 -23.81
N LEU A 614 4.05 8.00 -23.17
CA LEU A 614 4.68 8.35 -21.90
C LEU A 614 4.04 7.61 -20.71
N PHE A 615 2.71 7.68 -20.58
CA PHE A 615 1.96 7.03 -19.50
C PHE A 615 0.45 6.94 -19.78
N THR A 616 -0.23 6.04 -19.08
CA THR A 616 -1.70 6.04 -18.95
C THR A 616 -2.17 6.87 -17.75
N ILE A 617 -3.36 7.44 -17.87
CA ILE A 617 -4.14 8.01 -16.76
C ILE A 617 -5.20 6.98 -16.40
N GLU A 618 -5.19 6.54 -15.14
CA GLU A 618 -6.02 5.47 -14.60
C GLU A 618 -6.98 6.02 -13.53
N THR A 619 -8.18 5.44 -13.36
CA THR A 619 -8.90 5.59 -12.09
C THR A 619 -8.28 4.64 -11.06
N SER A 620 -8.20 5.02 -9.78
CA SER A 620 -7.88 4.06 -8.72
C SER A 620 -8.85 2.86 -8.78
N PRO A 621 -8.41 1.60 -9.01
CA PRO A 621 -9.30 0.53 -9.43
C PRO A 621 -10.38 0.10 -8.42
N ALA A 622 -10.26 0.56 -7.16
CA ALA A 622 -11.31 0.46 -6.16
C ALA A 622 -12.60 1.22 -6.55
N TYR A 623 -12.55 2.24 -7.42
CA TYR A 623 -13.74 2.90 -7.97
C TYR A 623 -14.58 1.92 -8.81
N GLY A 624 -13.96 0.88 -9.36
CA GLY A 624 -14.57 -0.07 -10.28
C GLY A 624 -15.79 -0.79 -9.70
N LYS A 625 -16.93 -0.69 -10.41
CA LYS A 625 -18.22 -1.36 -10.15
C LYS A 625 -18.16 -2.84 -9.75
N TYR A 626 -17.09 -3.53 -10.13
CA TYR A 626 -16.91 -4.97 -9.98
C TYR A 626 -15.51 -5.30 -9.47
N HIS A 627 -14.85 -4.38 -8.76
CA HIS A 627 -13.52 -4.61 -8.20
C HIS A 627 -13.53 -5.83 -7.26
N TRP A 628 -14.48 -5.85 -6.31
CA TRP A 628 -14.73 -6.97 -5.39
C TRP A 628 -15.91 -7.86 -5.79
N THR A 629 -15.91 -9.08 -5.26
CA THR A 629 -17.00 -10.04 -5.45
C THR A 629 -18.17 -9.72 -4.51
N GLY A 630 -19.39 -9.63 -5.02
CA GLY A 630 -20.51 -9.11 -4.22
C GLY A 630 -21.91 -9.53 -4.63
N HIS A 631 -22.87 -9.06 -3.83
CA HIS A 631 -24.30 -9.18 -4.05
C HIS A 631 -25.02 -7.91 -3.58
N ARG A 632 -25.34 -7.04 -4.54
CA ARG A 632 -25.88 -5.68 -4.40
C ARG A 632 -27.21 -5.64 -3.65
N GLU A 633 -28.13 -6.56 -3.95
CA GLU A 633 -29.43 -6.66 -3.24
C GLU A 633 -29.26 -6.76 -1.72
N CYS A 634 -28.21 -7.47 -1.28
CA CYS A 634 -27.94 -7.74 0.13
C CYS A 634 -26.95 -6.74 0.76
N LYS A 635 -26.45 -5.77 -0.03
CA LYS A 635 -25.30 -4.90 0.28
C LYS A 635 -24.11 -5.70 0.82
N VAL A 636 -23.78 -6.79 0.15
CA VAL A 636 -22.65 -7.66 0.49
C VAL A 636 -21.51 -7.42 -0.51
N SER A 637 -20.34 -7.08 0.02
CA SER A 637 -19.08 -6.93 -0.72
C SER A 637 -18.00 -7.71 0.02
N MET A 638 -17.13 -8.41 -0.71
CA MET A 638 -15.97 -9.11 -0.15
C MET A 638 -14.91 -9.36 -1.22
N SER A 639 -13.67 -9.62 -0.81
CA SER A 639 -12.62 -9.96 -1.77
C SER A 639 -12.93 -11.27 -2.50
N GLY A 640 -12.39 -11.43 -3.70
CA GLY A 640 -12.63 -12.60 -4.53
C GLY A 640 -12.32 -13.95 -3.88
N LYS A 641 -11.36 -14.02 -2.95
CA LYS A 641 -11.01 -15.27 -2.26
C LYS A 641 -11.70 -15.46 -0.90
N GLU A 642 -12.57 -14.54 -0.52
CA GLU A 642 -13.65 -14.80 0.43
C GLU A 642 -14.82 -15.47 -0.28
N ALA A 643 -15.23 -14.93 -1.43
CA ALA A 643 -16.28 -15.51 -2.26
C ALA A 643 -16.01 -16.97 -2.65
N ARG A 644 -14.80 -17.27 -3.14
CA ARG A 644 -14.40 -18.66 -3.45
C ARG A 644 -14.47 -19.64 -2.27
N ARG A 645 -14.49 -19.18 -0.99
CA ARG A 645 -14.76 -20.06 0.16
C ARG A 645 -16.22 -20.42 0.32
N LEU A 646 -17.12 -19.50 -0.05
CA LEU A 646 -18.56 -19.71 -0.03
C LEU A 646 -19.05 -20.45 -1.29
N ASN A 647 -18.14 -20.90 -2.17
CA ASN A 647 -18.44 -21.34 -3.53
C ASN A 647 -19.22 -20.26 -4.30
N ASP A 648 -18.79 -19.02 -4.08
CA ASP A 648 -19.38 -17.75 -4.52
C ASP A 648 -20.84 -17.55 -4.06
N LYS A 649 -21.32 -18.20 -2.97
CA LYS A 649 -22.69 -18.01 -2.48
C LYS A 649 -22.81 -16.86 -1.48
N CYS A 650 -23.83 -16.01 -1.67
CA CYS A 650 -24.12 -14.86 -0.81
C CYS A 650 -24.54 -15.33 0.59
N PRO A 651 -23.86 -14.89 1.66
CA PRO A 651 -24.15 -15.35 3.03
C PRO A 651 -25.50 -14.89 3.57
N ARG A 652 -26.16 -13.88 2.96
CA ARG A 652 -27.53 -13.47 3.35
C ARG A 652 -28.65 -14.29 2.72
N CYS A 653 -28.44 -14.86 1.52
CA CYS A 653 -29.56 -15.39 0.72
C CYS A 653 -29.25 -16.64 -0.14
N GLY A 654 -28.03 -17.20 -0.07
CA GLY A 654 -27.64 -18.43 -0.77
C GLY A 654 -27.48 -18.35 -2.30
N LYS A 655 -28.02 -17.29 -2.95
CA LYS A 655 -27.79 -16.95 -4.37
C LYS A 655 -26.29 -16.87 -4.69
N LYS A 656 -25.89 -17.11 -5.95
CA LYS A 656 -24.50 -16.86 -6.40
C LYS A 656 -24.21 -15.35 -6.46
N MET A 657 -22.98 -14.98 -6.09
CA MET A 657 -22.42 -13.62 -6.12
C MET A 657 -21.70 -13.36 -7.45
N THR A 658 -21.62 -12.09 -7.84
CA THR A 658 -20.86 -11.62 -9.01
C THR A 658 -19.37 -11.61 -8.69
N ARG A 659 -18.60 -12.54 -9.26
CA ARG A 659 -17.12 -12.61 -9.16
C ARG A 659 -16.49 -11.29 -9.64
N GLY A 660 -15.60 -10.70 -8.85
CA GLY A 660 -14.94 -9.42 -9.13
C GLY A 660 -13.59 -9.54 -9.84
N VAL A 661 -13.10 -8.41 -10.34
CA VAL A 661 -11.79 -8.22 -11.02
C VAL A 661 -10.63 -8.76 -10.16
N GLU A 662 -10.60 -8.38 -8.89
CA GLU A 662 -9.56 -8.75 -7.91
C GLU A 662 -9.61 -10.24 -7.53
N GLU A 663 -10.67 -10.96 -7.90
CA GLU A 663 -10.70 -12.41 -7.84
C GLU A 663 -9.94 -13.07 -9.01
N ARG A 664 -10.16 -12.51 -10.20
CA ARG A 664 -9.90 -13.14 -11.49
C ARG A 664 -8.45 -12.96 -11.92
N ILE A 665 -7.82 -11.86 -11.55
CA ILE A 665 -6.38 -11.65 -11.74
C ILE A 665 -5.56 -12.74 -11.00
N GLU A 666 -5.94 -13.11 -9.77
CA GLU A 666 -5.29 -14.22 -9.03
C GLU A 666 -5.53 -15.61 -9.63
N GLU A 667 -6.49 -15.76 -10.54
CA GLU A 667 -6.77 -17.03 -11.22
C GLU A 667 -5.83 -17.26 -12.41
N LEU A 668 -5.30 -16.17 -12.99
CA LEU A 668 -4.53 -16.19 -14.24
C LEU A 668 -3.06 -15.76 -14.09
N ALA A 669 -2.69 -15.15 -12.96
CA ALA A 669 -1.33 -14.66 -12.70
C ALA A 669 -0.28 -15.78 -12.65
N ASP A 670 0.75 -15.68 -13.49
CA ASP A 670 1.92 -16.56 -13.55
C ASP A 670 3.18 -15.96 -12.89
N ARG A 671 3.13 -14.68 -12.53
CA ARG A 671 4.25 -13.88 -11.98
C ARG A 671 3.91 -13.18 -10.65
N PRO A 672 4.94 -12.79 -9.87
CA PRO A 672 4.75 -11.99 -8.67
C PRO A 672 4.22 -10.59 -8.98
N GLU A 673 3.42 -10.06 -8.04
CA GLU A 673 2.69 -8.78 -8.07
C GLU A 673 3.58 -7.53 -7.92
N ASP A 674 4.87 -7.68 -8.19
CA ASP A 674 5.89 -6.64 -8.18
C ASP A 674 6.81 -6.71 -9.41
N TYR A 675 6.53 -7.63 -10.33
CA TYR A 675 7.25 -7.76 -11.59
C TYR A 675 6.95 -6.55 -12.49
N VAL A 676 8.00 -5.85 -12.92
CA VAL A 676 7.91 -4.75 -13.89
C VAL A 676 8.56 -5.21 -15.21
N PRO A 677 7.81 -5.29 -16.33
CA PRO A 677 8.35 -5.61 -17.64
C PRO A 677 9.37 -4.55 -18.08
N LYS A 678 10.44 -4.97 -18.77
CA LYS A 678 11.57 -4.09 -19.16
C LYS A 678 11.16 -2.87 -19.99
N ASN A 679 10.07 -3.00 -20.77
CA ASN A 679 9.51 -1.95 -21.61
C ASN A 679 8.06 -1.64 -21.17
N ALA A 680 7.78 -1.56 -19.88
CA ALA A 680 6.46 -1.16 -19.39
C ALA A 680 6.20 0.34 -19.64
N ILE A 681 5.05 0.66 -20.22
CA ILE A 681 4.52 2.03 -20.20
C ILE A 681 4.12 2.35 -18.76
N ALA A 682 4.38 3.58 -18.33
CA ALA A 682 4.07 4.03 -16.97
C ALA A 682 2.57 4.38 -16.82
N TYR A 683 2.14 4.67 -15.59
CA TYR A 683 0.76 5.06 -15.30
C TYR A 683 0.72 6.14 -14.21
N ARG A 684 -0.43 6.83 -14.10
CA ARG A 684 -0.79 7.72 -12.99
C ARG A 684 -2.27 7.55 -12.65
N HIS A 685 -2.60 7.41 -11.37
CA HIS A 685 -3.97 7.58 -10.93
C HIS A 685 -4.36 9.06 -10.96
N LEU A 686 -5.57 9.37 -11.43
CA LEU A 686 -6.22 10.67 -11.26
C LEU A 686 -7.72 10.46 -10.94
N LEU A 687 -8.38 11.52 -10.51
CA LEU A 687 -9.84 11.61 -10.41
C LEU A 687 -10.32 12.94 -11.02
N PRO A 688 -11.57 13.02 -11.52
CA PRO A 688 -12.05 14.22 -12.17
C PRO A 688 -12.14 15.42 -11.24
N LEU A 689 -11.64 16.57 -11.70
CA LEU A 689 -11.60 17.83 -10.94
C LEU A 689 -12.96 18.22 -10.33
N SER A 690 -14.05 17.96 -11.03
CA SER A 690 -15.41 18.24 -10.57
C SER A 690 -15.90 17.29 -9.46
N GLU A 691 -15.45 16.03 -9.42
CA GLU A 691 -15.72 15.13 -8.27
C GLU A 691 -14.90 15.55 -7.04
N ILE A 692 -13.66 16.05 -7.24
CA ILE A 692 -12.84 16.64 -6.16
C ILE A 692 -13.51 17.88 -5.57
N ILE A 693 -13.87 18.84 -6.43
CA ILE A 693 -14.51 20.11 -6.02
C ILE A 693 -15.84 19.84 -5.31
N ALA A 694 -16.65 18.89 -5.81
CA ALA A 694 -17.92 18.51 -5.17
C ALA A 694 -17.70 18.00 -3.75
N LEU A 695 -16.75 17.08 -3.57
CA LEU A 695 -16.48 16.47 -2.27
C LEU A 695 -15.94 17.47 -1.25
N VAL A 696 -15.03 18.37 -1.64
CA VAL A 696 -14.59 19.50 -0.79
C VAL A 696 -15.76 20.44 -0.49
N SER A 697 -16.61 20.69 -1.48
CA SER A 697 -17.79 21.57 -1.35
C SER A 697 -18.91 21.00 -0.48
N GLY A 698 -18.82 19.75 -0.01
CA GLY A 698 -19.91 19.05 0.68
C GLY A 698 -21.10 18.72 -0.23
N ASP A 699 -20.88 18.67 -1.55
CA ASP A 699 -21.90 18.46 -2.57
C ASP A 699 -21.88 17.01 -3.08
N VAL A 700 -23.06 16.41 -3.25
CA VAL A 700 -23.23 15.05 -3.77
C VAL A 700 -23.31 14.99 -5.30
N ASN A 701 -23.33 16.14 -5.98
CA ASN A 701 -23.49 16.24 -7.42
C ASN A 701 -22.33 17.04 -8.07
N PRO A 702 -21.41 16.40 -8.83
CA PRO A 702 -20.38 17.12 -9.59
C PRO A 702 -20.96 18.03 -10.70
N GLY A 703 -22.25 17.87 -11.01
CA GLY A 703 -23.01 18.74 -11.90
C GLY A 703 -23.65 19.98 -11.25
N SER A 704 -23.41 20.28 -9.97
CA SER A 704 -24.02 21.46 -9.32
C SER A 704 -23.37 22.79 -9.77
N THR A 705 -24.13 23.88 -9.71
CA THR A 705 -23.65 25.22 -10.11
C THR A 705 -22.42 25.66 -9.29
N LYS A 706 -22.44 25.42 -7.97
CA LYS A 706 -21.32 25.72 -7.05
C LYS A 706 -20.02 25.05 -7.51
N VAL A 707 -20.10 23.78 -7.87
CA VAL A 707 -18.97 22.99 -8.37
C VAL A 707 -18.52 23.49 -9.73
N TRP A 708 -19.47 23.73 -10.63
CA TRP A 708 -19.19 24.16 -12.00
C TRP A 708 -18.56 25.53 -12.11
N ASP A 709 -18.88 26.47 -11.23
CA ASP A 709 -18.30 27.82 -11.31
C ASP A 709 -16.83 27.83 -10.86
N GLN A 710 -16.48 27.07 -9.81
CA GLN A 710 -15.07 26.84 -9.45
C GLN A 710 -14.30 26.05 -10.53
N TYR A 711 -14.93 25.03 -11.13
CA TYR A 711 -14.36 24.30 -12.26
C TYR A 711 -14.06 25.23 -13.45
N LYS A 712 -15.02 26.09 -13.84
CA LYS A 712 -14.85 27.09 -14.92
C LYS A 712 -13.77 28.11 -14.59
N MET A 713 -13.65 28.55 -13.34
CA MET A 713 -12.58 29.47 -12.91
C MET A 713 -11.20 28.85 -13.09
N LEU A 714 -11.01 27.59 -12.70
CA LEU A 714 -9.74 26.87 -12.85
C LEU A 714 -9.43 26.61 -14.33
N VAL A 715 -10.33 25.97 -15.07
CA VAL A 715 -10.14 25.65 -16.49
C VAL A 715 -10.00 26.91 -17.35
N GLY A 716 -10.79 27.95 -17.09
CA GLY A 716 -10.72 29.22 -17.82
C GLY A 716 -9.44 30.02 -17.57
N LYS A 717 -8.78 29.86 -16.41
CA LYS A 717 -7.48 30.50 -16.11
C LYS A 717 -6.28 29.67 -16.58
N PHE A 718 -6.40 28.35 -16.57
CA PHE A 718 -5.27 27.42 -16.78
C PHE A 718 -5.40 26.54 -18.04
N GLY A 719 -6.39 26.79 -18.89
CA GLY A 719 -6.61 26.12 -20.17
C GLY A 719 -7.50 24.87 -20.09
N SER A 720 -7.16 23.90 -19.24
CA SER A 720 -7.81 22.57 -19.23
C SER A 720 -7.79 21.88 -17.88
N GLU A 721 -8.64 20.85 -17.70
CA GLU A 721 -8.64 20.01 -16.51
C GLU A 721 -7.29 19.30 -16.31
N TYR A 722 -6.69 18.69 -17.33
CA TYR A 722 -5.39 18.02 -17.20
C TYR A 722 -4.25 19.00 -16.85
N SER A 723 -4.27 20.24 -17.37
CA SER A 723 -3.35 21.30 -16.89
C SER A 723 -3.52 21.54 -15.39
N VAL A 724 -4.77 21.63 -14.91
CA VAL A 724 -5.11 21.78 -13.48
C VAL A 724 -4.82 20.52 -12.65
N MET A 725 -4.81 19.33 -13.26
CA MET A 725 -4.58 18.04 -12.59
C MET A 725 -3.15 17.49 -12.74
N LEU A 726 -2.27 18.16 -13.49
CA LEU A 726 -0.88 17.78 -13.66
C LEU A 726 0.06 18.97 -13.39
N ASP A 727 -0.09 20.06 -14.14
CA ASP A 727 1.02 20.99 -14.42
C ASP A 727 1.03 22.25 -13.55
N VAL A 728 -0.13 22.84 -13.24
CA VAL A 728 -0.23 24.16 -12.58
C VAL A 728 0.36 24.14 -11.16
N PRO A 729 1.32 25.01 -10.79
CA PRO A 729 1.91 25.01 -9.43
C PRO A 729 0.91 25.33 -8.31
N GLU A 730 1.13 24.80 -7.11
CA GLU A 730 0.27 24.94 -5.92
C GLU A 730 -0.16 26.39 -5.65
N GLY A 731 0.79 27.32 -5.53
CA GLY A 731 0.48 28.73 -5.23
C GLY A 731 -0.40 29.40 -6.29
N GLN A 732 -0.36 28.91 -7.54
CA GLN A 732 -1.28 29.39 -8.58
C GLN A 732 -2.70 28.82 -8.38
N LEU A 733 -2.86 27.54 -8.04
CA LEU A 733 -4.17 26.96 -7.70
C LEU A 733 -4.80 27.67 -6.50
N GLN A 734 -4.02 27.83 -5.43
CA GLN A 734 -4.46 28.43 -4.17
C GLN A 734 -4.95 29.88 -4.38
N SER A 735 -4.35 30.63 -5.32
CA SER A 735 -4.78 31.98 -5.71
C SER A 735 -6.16 32.07 -6.39
N VAL A 736 -6.79 30.94 -6.73
CA VAL A 736 -8.08 30.88 -7.46
C VAL A 736 -9.19 30.28 -6.62
N VAL A 737 -8.90 29.18 -5.92
CA VAL A 737 -9.92 28.36 -5.23
C VAL A 737 -9.64 28.16 -3.73
N GLY A 738 -8.59 28.78 -3.20
CA GLY A 738 -8.22 28.66 -1.80
C GLY A 738 -7.61 27.30 -1.41
N PRO A 739 -7.15 27.16 -0.16
CA PRO A 739 -6.33 26.04 0.29
C PRO A 739 -7.05 24.69 0.30
N GLU A 740 -8.36 24.66 0.54
CA GLU A 740 -9.13 23.40 0.65
C GLU A 740 -9.20 22.67 -0.71
N VAL A 741 -9.58 23.40 -1.76
CA VAL A 741 -9.70 22.86 -3.11
C VAL A 741 -8.31 22.68 -3.76
N SER A 742 -7.36 23.61 -3.57
CA SER A 742 -5.99 23.40 -4.08
C SER A 742 -5.32 22.21 -3.40
N GLY A 743 -5.49 22.06 -2.09
CA GLY A 743 -5.01 20.91 -1.32
C GLY A 743 -5.61 19.60 -1.84
N ALA A 744 -6.93 19.52 -2.01
CA ALA A 744 -7.58 18.32 -2.54
C ALA A 744 -7.15 17.96 -3.99
N ILE A 745 -6.92 18.96 -4.85
CA ILE A 745 -6.34 18.75 -6.19
C ILE A 745 -4.94 18.14 -6.07
N LEU A 746 -4.06 18.77 -5.28
CA LEU A 746 -2.67 18.32 -5.09
C LEU A 746 -2.61 16.92 -4.46
N ARG A 747 -3.54 16.62 -3.56
CA ARG A 747 -3.71 15.26 -3.04
C ARG A 747 -3.98 14.27 -4.16
N VAL A 748 -4.98 14.51 -5.02
CA VAL A 748 -5.22 13.64 -6.20
C VAL A 748 -4.01 13.56 -7.12
N ARG A 749 -3.30 14.66 -7.41
CA ARG A 749 -2.09 14.64 -8.26
C ARG A 749 -1.01 13.71 -7.71
N ASN A 750 -0.86 13.71 -6.39
CA ASN A 750 0.11 12.90 -5.67
C ASN A 750 -0.38 11.45 -5.44
N ASP A 751 -1.62 11.11 -5.84
CA ASP A 751 -2.36 9.89 -5.49
C ASP A 751 -2.65 9.76 -3.98
N ASP A 752 -2.65 10.89 -3.28
CA ASP A 752 -2.87 11.01 -1.84
C ASP A 752 -4.37 10.86 -1.48
N ILE A 753 -5.07 9.85 -2.00
CA ILE A 753 -6.55 9.77 -2.00
C ILE A 753 -7.16 8.38 -1.82
N TYR A 754 -8.06 8.23 -0.84
CA TYR A 754 -8.77 6.98 -0.61
C TYR A 754 -10.06 6.81 -1.42
N VAL A 755 -10.36 5.55 -1.77
CA VAL A 755 -11.56 5.11 -2.47
C VAL A 755 -12.20 3.87 -1.82
N GLU A 756 -13.47 3.96 -1.40
CA GLU A 756 -14.31 2.83 -0.95
C GLU A 756 -14.44 1.79 -2.10
N PRO A 757 -14.14 0.49 -1.93
CA PRO A 757 -14.18 -0.48 -3.04
C PRO A 757 -15.58 -0.82 -3.60
N GLY A 758 -15.73 -0.71 -4.92
CA GLY A 758 -16.94 -1.06 -5.67
C GLY A 758 -17.15 -2.57 -5.87
N TYR A 759 -18.43 -2.96 -6.00
CA TYR A 759 -18.88 -4.36 -6.07
C TYR A 759 -20.27 -4.51 -6.69
N ASP A 760 -20.49 -5.59 -7.44
CA ASP A 760 -21.79 -5.96 -8.05
C ASP A 760 -22.59 -4.78 -8.65
N GLY A 761 -21.90 -3.90 -9.38
CA GLY A 761 -22.47 -2.74 -10.07
C GLY A 761 -22.53 -1.48 -9.21
N VAL A 762 -22.17 -1.53 -7.94
CA VAL A 762 -21.99 -0.36 -7.06
C VAL A 762 -20.61 0.22 -7.31
N TYR A 763 -20.53 1.48 -7.78
CA TYR A 763 -19.26 2.20 -7.88
C TYR A 763 -18.63 2.41 -6.49
N GLY A 764 -17.30 2.44 -6.46
CA GLY A 764 -16.57 2.96 -5.32
C GLY A 764 -16.70 4.48 -5.18
N LYS A 765 -16.12 5.05 -4.12
CA LYS A 765 -16.26 6.49 -3.79
C LYS A 765 -14.98 7.08 -3.22
N LEU A 766 -14.57 8.23 -3.73
CA LEU A 766 -13.55 9.09 -3.12
C LEU A 766 -13.99 9.55 -1.72
N ASP A 767 -13.06 9.60 -0.77
CA ASP A 767 -13.27 10.18 0.55
C ASP A 767 -12.04 10.99 1.02
N LEU A 768 -12.15 12.32 0.93
CA LEU A 768 -11.06 13.24 1.29
C LEU A 768 -10.92 13.48 2.79
N THR A 769 -11.88 13.04 3.62
CA THR A 769 -11.72 13.06 5.08
C THR A 769 -10.65 12.07 5.56
N LYS A 770 -10.26 11.16 4.68
CA LYS A 770 -9.37 10.04 4.93
C LYS A 770 -8.03 10.30 4.26
N PRO A 771 -6.91 9.86 4.87
CA PRO A 771 -5.59 9.89 4.24
C PRO A 771 -5.51 8.88 3.09
N ALA A 772 -4.32 8.73 2.52
CA ALA A 772 -4.09 8.06 1.26
C ALA A 772 -3.62 6.59 1.26
N PRO A 773 -4.11 5.76 0.31
CA PRO A 773 -3.28 4.75 -0.33
C PRO A 773 -2.02 5.40 -0.93
N ILE A 774 -0.96 4.63 -1.12
CA ILE A 774 0.34 5.15 -1.52
C ILE A 774 0.92 4.23 -2.60
N LYS A 775 2.11 4.56 -3.10
CA LYS A 775 2.74 3.86 -4.23
C LYS A 775 3.78 2.83 -3.81
N LYS A 776 3.98 1.81 -4.65
CA LYS A 776 5.02 0.78 -4.48
C LYS A 776 5.90 0.60 -5.72
N SER A 777 5.40 0.98 -6.89
CA SER A 777 6.18 1.36 -8.07
C SER A 777 6.27 2.90 -8.18
N PRO A 778 7.21 3.45 -8.96
CA PRO A 778 7.16 4.87 -9.27
C PRO A 778 5.99 5.16 -10.21
N SER A 779 4.95 5.82 -9.71
CA SER A 779 4.32 6.82 -10.59
C SER A 779 5.41 7.86 -10.83
N LEU A 780 5.92 7.94 -12.05
CA LEU A 780 6.93 8.93 -12.42
C LEU A 780 6.38 10.32 -12.08
N GLY A 781 7.07 11.03 -11.17
CA GLY A 781 6.75 12.40 -10.73
C GLY A 781 6.76 13.39 -11.90
N LEU A 782 6.34 14.64 -11.68
CA LEU A 782 6.39 15.62 -12.79
C LEU A 782 7.83 15.89 -13.21
N GLU A 783 8.77 15.87 -12.27
CA GLU A 783 10.22 15.92 -12.51
C GLU A 783 10.81 14.70 -13.26
N HIS A 784 9.97 13.74 -13.68
CA HIS A 784 10.36 12.64 -14.58
C HIS A 784 9.71 12.74 -15.98
N PHE A 785 8.89 13.76 -16.26
CA PHE A 785 8.16 13.95 -17.53
C PHE A 785 8.18 15.40 -18.05
N VAL A 786 9.01 16.28 -17.48
CA VAL A 786 9.21 17.69 -17.88
C VAL A 786 10.56 17.85 -18.56
#